data_AF-A0A8T5V0U5-F1
#
_entry.id   AF-A0A8T5V0U5-F1
#
_cell.length_a   1.000
_cell.length_b   1.000
_cell.length_c   1.000
_cell.angle_alpha   90.00
_cell.angle_beta   90.00
_cell.angle_gamma   90.00
#
_symmetry.space_group_name_H-M   'P 1'
#
loop_
_entity.id
_entity.type
_entity.pdbx_description
1 polymer ?
#
loop_
_entity_poly.entity_id
_entity_poly.type
_entity_poly.pdbx_seq_one_letter_code
_entity_poly.pdbx_strand_id
1 'polypeptide(L)'
;MFSWIWNNLHWLEALGFGAIIVGVCCWSRFDEPSYNGTAEYFTRYKPRFSTSRRRYARAKLGYECAILIVFVVFSAAPELFYALLPDNVPKPSETTLPLGIALIMVAFQTIPRLNEGERRIRGILHSVARIPESIRRTVAQLRGSSFNCSPGAVACQTRKLNMQIGKGAPQPALLSKLIFEDDLLHIWYSIGCVLSALSENNQTNTGIDPLFYETYKDELDSVCDRHIALAPPVRKYFAELLRTNSSPDVVPDPAVFREVKNLRDRLYTFVACGIRSSVTNDAESLDAISRLGFAIKPQKRDEGNIAALGWLSVVALLILSVFAVWATQVFIEQVLKNDPKLIDAFRVPTGLFWQFYWSWTTAAFYFFAIFGALVIRSVHVGRREWFDINDLERKRPIPVYAKSILLGGALGYVALVIIGLLGGPLFKIKKVDDIGDVLVEVVGQTLPWAPLAIVIAAIAISLSDSRFGTEQPSYGRLVARAAVGSLVMMFAGYLTSSIAYRNVHDHGAATIYMSLFIAAQIGLVTVVLCVVVQMSELYTDGARSFAGKYIEGSTRQGRQFCMFLNKDGTACLRPPHRGGLKSSAVLCQGRWQQFPEGTAVKWDREVDDCAKAGCFGLISAFGDSLIYEGYAERFSGTPDFVVQLNVRTSADASTKQPPPGETPPKTEPPAPRTSPAEATTSVAPH
;
A
#
# COMPACT_ATOMS: atom_id res chain seq x y z
N MET A 1 -21.63 -30.06 41.04
CA MET A 1 -22.12 -28.82 40.39
C MET A 1 -21.44 -27.58 40.95
N PHE A 2 -21.43 -27.35 42.27
CA PHE A 2 -20.72 -26.20 42.88
C PHE A 2 -19.21 -26.16 42.58
N SER A 3 -18.47 -27.26 42.73
CA SER A 3 -17.04 -27.33 42.37
C SER A 3 -16.78 -27.14 40.86
N TRP A 4 -17.75 -27.46 39.99
CA TRP A 4 -17.66 -27.23 38.55
C TRP A 4 -17.82 -25.75 38.20
N ILE A 5 -18.83 -25.08 38.78
CA ILE A 5 -18.99 -23.63 38.63
C ILE A 5 -17.75 -22.93 39.17
N TRP A 6 -17.25 -23.37 40.33
CA TRP A 6 -16.07 -22.79 40.98
C TRP A 6 -14.80 -22.93 40.14
N ASN A 7 -14.46 -24.13 39.65
CA ASN A 7 -13.24 -24.34 38.86
C ASN A 7 -13.27 -23.63 37.49
N ASN A 8 -14.44 -23.59 36.82
CA ASN A 8 -14.57 -22.83 35.57
C ASN A 8 -14.58 -21.31 35.82
N LEU A 9 -15.12 -20.86 36.96
CA LEU A 9 -15.06 -19.46 37.35
C LEU A 9 -13.61 -19.03 37.58
N HIS A 10 -12.79 -19.81 38.30
CA HIS A 10 -11.37 -19.52 38.49
C HIS A 10 -10.57 -19.50 37.19
N TRP A 11 -10.85 -20.43 36.27
CA TRP A 11 -10.19 -20.43 34.97
C TRP A 11 -10.61 -19.23 34.10
N LEU A 12 -11.90 -18.86 34.09
CA LEU A 12 -12.40 -17.69 33.39
C LEU A 12 -11.86 -16.38 33.99
N GLU A 13 -11.76 -16.31 35.32
CA GLU A 13 -11.13 -15.20 36.03
C GLU A 13 -9.64 -15.09 35.68
N ALA A 14 -8.92 -16.22 35.69
CA ALA A 14 -7.51 -16.28 35.30
C ALA A 14 -7.30 -15.89 33.82
N LEU A 15 -8.22 -16.31 32.93
CA LEU A 15 -8.18 -15.95 31.51
C LEU A 15 -8.49 -14.46 31.30
N GLY A 16 -9.50 -13.93 31.99
CA GLY A 16 -9.84 -12.50 31.95
C GLY A 16 -8.69 -11.63 32.46
N PHE A 17 -8.11 -11.99 33.60
CA PHE A 17 -6.97 -11.28 34.19
C PHE A 17 -5.71 -11.41 33.32
N GLY A 18 -5.44 -12.61 32.80
CA GLY A 18 -4.35 -12.85 31.85
C GLY A 18 -4.49 -12.02 30.57
N ALA A 19 -5.70 -11.91 30.02
CA ALA A 19 -5.99 -11.08 28.85
C ALA A 19 -5.73 -9.59 29.13
N ILE A 20 -6.08 -9.09 30.32
CA ILE A 20 -5.78 -7.71 30.73
C ILE A 20 -4.26 -7.49 30.80
N ILE A 21 -3.52 -8.41 31.44
CA ILE A 21 -2.05 -8.34 31.54
C ILE A 21 -1.42 -8.31 30.15
N VAL A 22 -1.78 -9.27 29.29
CA VAL A 22 -1.26 -9.37 27.93
C VAL A 22 -1.61 -8.10 27.13
N GLY A 23 -2.84 -7.61 27.23
CA GLY A 23 -3.28 -6.39 26.56
C GLY A 23 -2.46 -5.17 26.95
N VAL A 24 -2.28 -4.93 28.26
CA VAL A 24 -1.50 -3.79 28.77
C VAL A 24 -0.03 -3.89 28.35
N CYS A 25 0.59 -5.08 28.45
CA CYS A 25 1.99 -5.26 28.07
C CYS A 25 2.20 -5.18 26.55
N CYS A 26 1.24 -5.63 25.75
CA CYS A 26 1.30 -5.54 24.30
C CYS A 26 1.08 -4.12 23.78
N TRP A 27 0.31 -3.30 24.52
CA TRP A 27 0.03 -1.91 24.15
C TRP A 27 1.31 -1.11 23.88
N SER A 28 2.37 -1.30 24.67
CA SER A 28 3.64 -0.58 24.47
C SER A 28 4.53 -1.23 23.40
N ARG A 29 4.46 -2.55 23.23
CA ARG A 29 5.32 -3.30 22.28
C ARG A 29 5.10 -2.95 20.82
N PHE A 30 3.91 -2.50 20.45
CA PHE A 30 3.67 -2.05 19.08
C PHE A 30 4.47 -0.79 18.71
N ASP A 31 5.00 -0.05 19.70
CA ASP A 31 5.91 1.08 19.47
C ASP A 31 7.37 0.67 19.23
N GLU A 32 7.72 -0.61 19.29
CA GLU A 32 9.07 -1.07 18.95
C GLU A 32 9.22 -1.27 17.44
N PRO A 33 10.35 -0.88 16.84
CA PRO A 33 10.57 -1.06 15.41
C PRO A 33 10.65 -2.55 15.04
N SER A 34 9.86 -2.98 14.06
CA SER A 34 9.90 -4.36 13.55
C SER A 34 11.08 -4.63 12.60
N TYR A 35 11.80 -3.60 12.17
CA TYR A 35 12.83 -3.67 11.11
C TYR A 35 14.24 -3.87 11.68
N ASN A 36 15.06 -4.68 11.00
CA ASN A 36 16.46 -4.94 11.38
C ASN A 36 17.49 -4.00 10.72
N GLY A 37 17.05 -3.07 9.87
CA GLY A 37 17.96 -2.23 9.07
C GLY A 37 18.44 -1.00 9.85
N THR A 38 19.74 -0.90 10.11
CA THR A 38 20.38 0.29 10.70
C THR A 38 20.65 1.41 9.68
N ALA A 39 20.44 1.15 8.39
CA ALA A 39 20.87 2.03 7.30
C ALA A 39 19.95 3.23 7.03
N GLU A 40 18.68 3.20 7.47
CA GLU A 40 17.69 4.20 7.07
C GLU A 40 17.32 5.15 8.23
N TYR A 41 17.35 6.46 7.98
CA TYR A 41 17.16 7.48 9.03
C TYR A 41 15.85 7.35 9.82
N PHE A 42 14.80 6.76 9.23
CA PHE A 42 13.51 6.65 9.91
C PHE A 42 13.50 5.63 11.06
N THR A 43 14.48 4.72 11.13
CA THR A 43 14.54 3.73 12.23
C THR A 43 14.86 4.36 13.59
N ARG A 44 15.30 5.63 13.58
CA ARG A 44 15.50 6.45 14.78
C ARG A 44 14.20 6.91 15.42
N TYR A 45 13.09 6.94 14.68
CA TYR A 45 11.80 7.42 15.17
C TYR A 45 10.87 6.27 15.55
N LYS A 46 10.02 6.51 16.55
CA LYS A 46 9.00 5.54 16.96
C LYS A 46 8.00 5.30 15.82
N PRO A 47 7.51 4.06 15.61
CA PRO A 47 6.54 3.72 14.57
C PRO A 47 5.27 4.57 14.60
N ARG A 48 4.80 5.00 15.78
CA ARG A 48 3.64 5.90 15.93
C ARG A 48 3.75 7.21 15.17
N PHE A 49 4.96 7.68 14.93
CA PHE A 49 5.24 8.91 14.18
C PHE A 49 5.47 8.66 12.69
N SER A 50 5.51 7.40 12.26
CA SER A 50 5.77 7.05 10.87
C SER A 50 4.52 7.02 9.99
N THR A 51 3.32 7.12 10.56
CA THR A 51 2.05 7.02 9.83
C THR A 51 0.97 7.88 10.51
N SER A 52 -0.18 8.06 9.84
CA SER A 52 -1.31 8.81 10.39
C SER A 52 -1.85 8.17 11.67
N ARG A 53 -2.31 8.98 12.63
CA ARG A 53 -2.85 8.51 13.92
C ARG A 53 -3.96 7.46 13.77
N ARG A 54 -4.85 7.63 12.78
CA ARG A 54 -5.97 6.70 12.52
C ARG A 54 -5.50 5.33 12.01
N ARG A 55 -4.53 5.29 11.10
CA ARG A 55 -3.95 4.03 10.60
C ARG A 55 -3.15 3.32 11.70
N TYR A 56 -2.35 4.07 12.46
CA TYR A 56 -1.60 3.53 13.58
C TYR A 56 -2.54 2.91 14.63
N ALA A 57 -3.57 3.63 15.07
CA ALA A 57 -4.52 3.12 16.07
C ALA A 57 -5.24 1.84 15.61
N ARG A 58 -5.65 1.75 14.34
CA ARG A 58 -6.26 0.53 13.80
C ARG A 58 -5.29 -0.64 13.75
N ALA A 59 -4.06 -0.40 13.31
CA ALA A 59 -3.05 -1.45 13.23
C ALA A 59 -2.62 -1.93 14.63
N LYS A 60 -2.54 -0.99 15.58
CA LYS A 60 -2.28 -1.27 17.00
C LYS A 60 -3.39 -2.11 17.63
N LEU A 61 -4.65 -1.72 17.42
CA LEU A 61 -5.79 -2.52 17.89
C LEU A 61 -5.79 -3.90 17.23
N GLY A 62 -5.49 -3.98 15.93
CA GLY A 62 -5.31 -5.25 15.23
C GLY A 62 -4.20 -6.11 15.83
N TYR A 63 -3.11 -5.50 16.30
CA TYR A 63 -1.99 -6.18 16.94
C TYR A 63 -2.41 -6.74 18.29
N GLU A 64 -3.07 -5.93 19.12
CA GLU A 64 -3.62 -6.38 20.39
C GLU A 64 -4.61 -7.52 20.21
N CYS A 65 -5.54 -7.41 19.27
CA CYS A 65 -6.46 -8.50 18.95
C CYS A 65 -5.72 -9.77 18.50
N ALA A 66 -4.71 -9.66 17.64
CA ALA A 66 -3.94 -10.81 17.18
C ALA A 66 -3.19 -11.50 18.32
N ILE A 67 -2.56 -10.75 19.22
CA ILE A 67 -1.85 -11.31 20.37
C ILE A 67 -2.83 -11.91 21.39
N LEU A 68 -3.99 -11.27 21.61
CA LEU A 68 -5.04 -11.84 22.46
C LEU A 68 -5.62 -13.14 21.88
N ILE A 69 -5.77 -13.24 20.56
CA ILE A 69 -6.17 -14.49 19.91
C ILE A 69 -5.11 -15.58 20.16
N VAL A 70 -3.82 -15.27 20.00
CA VAL A 70 -2.74 -16.21 20.31
C VAL A 70 -2.80 -16.65 21.78
N PHE A 71 -3.02 -15.70 22.70
CA PHE A 71 -3.18 -15.97 24.13
C PHE A 71 -4.35 -16.92 24.43
N VAL A 72 -5.53 -16.65 23.85
CA VAL A 72 -6.72 -17.49 24.02
C VAL A 72 -6.50 -18.88 23.42
N VAL A 73 -5.88 -18.96 22.23
CA VAL A 73 -5.56 -20.24 21.59
C VAL A 73 -4.62 -21.07 22.46
N PHE A 74 -3.55 -20.48 22.99
CA PHE A 74 -2.63 -21.18 23.90
C PHE A 74 -3.30 -21.58 25.22
N SER A 75 -4.21 -20.76 25.73
CA SER A 75 -4.95 -21.05 26.97
C SER A 75 -5.97 -22.18 26.77
N ALA A 76 -6.59 -22.26 25.60
CA ALA A 76 -7.54 -23.32 25.23
C ALA A 76 -6.84 -24.62 24.77
N ALA A 77 -5.63 -24.51 24.21
CA ALA A 77 -4.86 -25.63 23.67
C ALA A 77 -3.45 -25.68 24.30
N PRO A 78 -3.33 -26.09 25.58
CA PRO A 78 -2.05 -26.11 26.31
C PRO A 78 -0.93 -26.85 25.58
N GLU A 79 -1.25 -27.91 24.84
CA GLU A 79 -0.24 -28.70 24.11
C GLU A 79 0.51 -27.87 23.06
N LEU A 80 -0.16 -26.92 22.39
CA LEU A 80 0.50 -25.99 21.45
C LEU A 80 1.50 -25.09 22.17
N PHE A 81 1.17 -24.70 23.40
CA PHE A 81 2.03 -23.87 24.23
C PHE A 81 3.20 -24.67 24.79
N TYR A 82 2.97 -25.88 25.28
CA TYR A 82 4.03 -26.76 25.79
C TYR A 82 5.04 -27.15 24.71
N ALA A 83 4.61 -27.33 23.47
CA ALA A 83 5.51 -27.57 22.34
C ALA A 83 6.46 -26.39 22.02
N LEU A 84 6.14 -25.18 22.50
CA LEU A 84 6.96 -23.99 22.34
C LEU A 84 7.91 -23.75 23.51
N LEU A 85 7.67 -24.40 24.65
CA LEU A 85 8.50 -24.28 25.84
C LEU A 85 9.72 -25.22 25.77
N PRO A 86 10.89 -24.80 26.29
CA PRO A 86 11.98 -25.74 26.53
C PRO A 86 11.56 -26.82 27.52
N ASP A 87 12.03 -28.06 27.34
CA ASP A 87 11.68 -29.22 28.19
C ASP A 87 11.95 -29.02 29.69
N ASN A 88 12.78 -28.04 30.04
CA ASN A 88 13.22 -27.74 31.40
C ASN A 88 12.28 -26.79 32.17
N VAL A 89 11.21 -26.27 31.56
CA VAL A 89 10.30 -25.32 32.23
C VAL A 89 9.16 -26.09 32.92
N PRO A 90 8.94 -25.91 34.25
CA PRO A 90 7.87 -26.59 34.95
C PRO A 90 6.50 -26.18 34.40
N LYS A 91 5.64 -27.18 34.14
CA LYS A 91 4.30 -26.96 33.59
C LYS A 91 3.39 -26.37 34.66
N PRO A 92 2.74 -25.20 34.42
CA PRO A 92 1.79 -24.61 35.35
C PRO A 92 0.57 -25.53 35.56
N SER A 93 -0.10 -25.40 36.71
CA SER A 93 -1.35 -26.13 36.95
C SER A 93 -2.45 -25.67 36.00
N GLU A 94 -3.39 -26.55 35.65
CA GLU A 94 -4.45 -26.27 34.67
C GLU A 94 -5.32 -25.06 35.03
N THR A 95 -5.58 -24.84 36.33
CA THR A 95 -6.33 -23.67 36.83
C THR A 95 -5.56 -22.36 36.73
N THR A 96 -4.22 -22.40 36.78
CA THR A 96 -3.37 -21.19 36.68
C THR A 96 -2.70 -21.04 35.31
N LEU A 97 -2.96 -21.97 34.39
CA LEU A 97 -2.38 -22.04 33.07
C LEU A 97 -2.55 -20.73 32.27
N PRO A 98 -3.75 -20.10 32.19
CA PRO A 98 -3.89 -18.83 31.47
C PRO A 98 -2.97 -17.74 32.05
N LEU A 99 -2.80 -17.69 33.36
CA LEU A 99 -1.90 -16.73 34.00
C LEU A 99 -0.43 -17.04 33.70
N GLY A 100 -0.05 -18.32 33.70
CA GLY A 100 1.29 -18.77 33.31
C GLY A 100 1.62 -18.41 31.85
N ILE A 101 0.67 -18.63 30.93
CA ILE A 101 0.79 -18.23 29.53
C ILE A 101 0.90 -16.71 29.42
N ALA A 102 0.07 -15.96 30.13
CA ALA A 102 0.13 -14.50 30.14
C ALA A 102 1.52 -14.00 30.56
N LEU A 103 2.07 -14.53 31.67
CA LEU A 103 3.41 -14.18 32.15
C LEU A 103 4.50 -14.52 31.13
N ILE A 104 4.41 -15.69 30.49
CA ILE A 104 5.39 -16.13 29.49
C ILE A 104 5.28 -15.28 28.20
N MET A 105 4.07 -14.92 27.79
CA MET A 105 3.85 -13.97 26.70
C MET A 105 4.41 -12.59 27.07
N VAL A 106 4.16 -12.06 28.26
CA VAL A 106 4.80 -10.80 28.70
C VAL A 106 6.34 -10.90 28.63
N ALA A 107 6.88 -12.06 28.97
CA ALA A 107 8.28 -12.39 28.85
C ALA A 107 8.73 -12.80 27.43
N PHE A 108 8.04 -12.42 26.34
CA PHE A 108 8.37 -12.75 24.94
C PHE A 108 9.88 -12.74 24.62
N GLN A 109 10.67 -11.86 25.22
CA GLN A 109 12.12 -11.76 25.01
C GLN A 109 12.91 -13.02 25.43
N THR A 110 12.39 -13.81 26.37
CA THR A 110 13.07 -15.00 26.89
C THR A 110 12.88 -16.23 26.00
N ILE A 111 11.85 -16.24 25.14
CA ILE A 111 11.55 -17.36 24.22
C ILE A 111 11.75 -16.89 22.78
N PRO A 112 12.88 -17.23 22.12
CA PRO A 112 13.22 -16.74 20.78
C PRO A 112 12.14 -17.01 19.73
N ARG A 113 11.51 -18.19 19.76
CA ARG A 113 10.45 -18.57 18.80
C ARG A 113 9.22 -17.69 18.93
N LEU A 114 8.83 -17.38 20.16
CA LEU A 114 7.66 -16.58 20.45
C LEU A 114 7.93 -15.09 20.12
N ASN A 115 9.13 -14.60 20.41
CA ASN A 115 9.58 -13.26 20.02
C ASN A 115 9.59 -13.07 18.50
N GLU A 116 10.09 -14.05 17.74
CA GLU A 116 10.09 -14.01 16.27
C GLU A 116 8.66 -14.04 15.71
N GLY A 117 7.77 -14.84 16.30
CA GLY A 117 6.35 -14.88 15.95
C GLY A 117 5.66 -13.53 16.17
N GLU A 118 5.82 -12.94 17.36
CA GLU A 118 5.33 -11.60 17.69
C GLU A 118 5.88 -10.56 16.72
N ARG A 119 7.20 -10.56 16.50
CA ARG A 119 7.87 -9.63 15.59
C ARG A 119 7.32 -9.71 14.17
N ARG A 120 6.98 -10.91 13.69
CA ARG A 120 6.33 -11.10 12.38
C ARG A 120 4.92 -10.53 12.36
N ILE A 121 4.11 -10.77 13.39
CA ILE A 121 2.75 -10.21 13.51
C ILE A 121 2.84 -8.68 13.50
N ARG A 122 3.70 -8.10 14.33
CA ARG A 122 3.96 -6.66 14.38
C ARG A 122 4.47 -6.12 13.05
N GLY A 123 5.40 -6.81 12.39
CA GLY A 123 5.91 -6.43 11.07
C GLY A 123 4.85 -6.45 9.97
N ILE A 124 3.91 -7.40 10.01
CA ILE A 124 2.76 -7.42 9.09
C ILE A 124 1.87 -6.21 9.36
N LEU A 125 1.53 -5.94 10.62
CA LEU A 125 0.64 -4.85 10.98
C LEU A 125 1.28 -3.46 10.78
N HIS A 126 2.59 -3.33 10.97
CA HIS A 126 3.34 -2.15 10.53
C HIS A 126 3.24 -1.96 9.02
N SER A 127 3.38 -3.02 8.23
CA SER A 127 3.20 -2.94 6.78
C SER A 127 1.78 -2.55 6.38
N VAL A 128 0.75 -3.07 7.07
CA VAL A 128 -0.66 -2.66 6.90
C VAL A 128 -0.86 -1.18 7.26
N ALA A 129 -0.19 -0.71 8.32
CA ALA A 129 -0.14 0.70 8.70
C ALA A 129 0.73 1.55 7.77
N ARG A 130 1.38 0.95 6.78
CA ARG A 130 2.37 1.54 5.85
C ARG A 130 3.62 2.09 6.51
N ILE A 131 4.02 1.59 7.66
CA ILE A 131 5.29 1.97 8.32
C ILE A 131 6.40 1.10 7.71
N PRO A 132 7.56 1.63 7.27
CA PRO A 132 7.97 3.04 7.16
C PRO A 132 7.63 3.64 5.79
N GLU A 133 6.93 2.89 4.95
CA GLU A 133 6.65 3.21 3.56
C GLU A 133 5.97 4.58 3.36
N SER A 134 5.08 5.00 4.27
CA SER A 134 4.51 6.35 4.28
C SER A 134 5.55 7.45 4.45
N ILE A 135 6.58 7.23 5.27
CA ILE A 135 7.69 8.17 5.46
C ILE A 135 8.56 8.19 4.21
N ARG A 136 8.99 7.02 3.71
CA ARG A 136 9.79 6.93 2.48
C ARG A 136 9.15 7.70 1.33
N ARG A 137 7.84 7.51 1.16
CA ARG A 137 7.09 8.21 0.13
C ARG A 137 6.93 9.72 0.40
N THR A 138 6.72 10.14 1.65
CA THR A 138 6.66 11.57 1.99
C THR A 138 8.01 12.24 1.69
N VAL A 139 9.12 11.61 2.06
CA VAL A 139 10.47 12.08 1.76
C VAL A 139 10.70 12.18 0.25
N ALA A 140 10.27 11.17 -0.52
CA ALA A 140 10.35 11.20 -1.97
C ALA A 140 9.54 12.37 -2.56
N GLN A 141 8.36 12.66 -2.02
CA GLN A 141 7.55 13.81 -2.42
C GLN A 141 8.23 15.14 -2.10
N LEU A 142 8.80 15.29 -0.90
CA LEU A 142 9.55 16.49 -0.51
C LEU A 142 10.74 16.73 -1.44
N ARG A 143 11.49 15.67 -1.81
CA ARG A 143 12.60 15.73 -2.77
C ARG A 143 12.16 16.19 -4.17
N GLY A 144 10.98 15.77 -4.62
CA GLY A 144 10.45 16.10 -5.95
C GLY A 144 9.71 17.44 -6.03
N SER A 145 9.31 18.00 -4.89
CA SER A 145 8.51 19.22 -4.84
C SER A 145 9.33 20.50 -5.02
N SER A 146 8.74 21.53 -5.62
CA SER A 146 9.34 22.86 -5.68
C SER A 146 9.28 23.52 -4.31
N PHE A 147 10.38 24.15 -3.87
CA PHE A 147 10.46 24.82 -2.59
C PHE A 147 10.54 26.34 -2.77
N ASN A 148 9.63 27.07 -2.12
CA ASN A 148 9.60 28.52 -2.10
C ASN A 148 10.35 29.02 -0.87
N CYS A 149 11.61 29.43 -1.05
CA CYS A 149 12.37 30.03 0.04
C CYS A 149 11.77 31.38 0.42
N SER A 150 11.41 31.56 1.70
CA SER A 150 10.96 32.88 2.18
C SER A 150 12.13 33.88 2.09
N PRO A 151 11.88 35.13 1.64
CA PRO A 151 12.95 36.11 1.47
C PRO A 151 13.77 36.36 2.76
N GLY A 152 13.10 36.33 3.92
CA GLY A 152 13.74 36.47 5.22
C GLY A 152 14.66 35.30 5.58
N ALA A 153 14.24 34.06 5.28
CA ALA A 153 15.09 32.89 5.50
C ALA A 153 16.30 32.90 4.57
N VAL A 154 16.13 33.26 3.28
CA VAL A 154 17.25 33.42 2.34
C VAL A 154 18.25 34.45 2.87
N ALA A 155 17.78 35.61 3.34
CA ALA A 155 18.66 36.63 3.91
C ALA A 155 19.45 36.12 5.12
N CYS A 156 18.82 35.35 6.01
CA CYS A 156 19.48 34.73 7.16
C CYS A 156 20.56 33.73 6.73
N GLN A 157 20.25 32.86 5.77
CA GLN A 157 21.20 31.87 5.26
C GLN A 157 22.38 32.52 4.51
N THR A 158 22.13 33.57 3.72
CA THR A 158 23.18 34.35 3.07
C THR A 158 24.11 35.03 4.09
N ARG A 159 23.57 35.51 5.22
CA ARG A 159 24.40 36.03 6.33
C ARG A 159 25.29 34.94 6.94
N LYS A 160 24.80 33.70 7.12
CA LYS A 160 25.62 32.58 7.62
C LYS A 160 26.80 32.24 6.70
N LEU A 161 26.68 32.52 5.40
CA LEU A 161 27.78 32.39 4.45
C LEU A 161 28.77 33.58 4.52
N ASN A 162 28.63 34.50 5.48
CA ASN A 162 29.47 35.69 5.64
C ASN A 162 29.61 36.53 4.35
N MET A 163 28.62 36.46 3.46
CA MET A 163 28.59 37.25 2.24
C MET A 163 27.97 38.61 2.58
N GLN A 164 28.79 39.66 2.61
CA GLN A 164 28.27 41.02 2.82
C GLN A 164 27.46 41.45 1.58
N ILE A 165 26.18 41.72 1.79
CA ILE A 165 25.34 42.44 0.81
C ILE A 165 25.71 43.93 0.91
N GLY A 166 26.91 44.31 0.45
CA GLY A 166 27.43 45.67 0.44
C GLY A 166 27.98 46.03 -0.95
N LYS A 167 28.04 47.34 -1.27
CA LYS A 167 28.44 47.96 -2.56
C LYS A 167 29.40 47.09 -3.40
N GLY A 168 28.86 46.23 -4.27
CA GLY A 168 29.62 45.18 -4.99
C GLY A 168 29.01 43.78 -4.89
N ALA A 169 28.00 43.59 -4.03
CA ALA A 169 27.31 42.33 -3.84
C ALA A 169 26.57 41.85 -5.12
N PRO A 170 26.49 40.52 -5.34
CA PRO A 170 25.67 39.97 -6.42
C PRO A 170 24.24 40.49 -6.29
N GLN A 171 23.71 41.03 -7.38
CA GLN A 171 22.32 41.51 -7.42
C GLN A 171 21.39 40.41 -6.88
N PRO A 172 20.35 40.75 -6.10
CA PRO A 172 19.41 39.75 -5.56
C PRO A 172 18.77 38.86 -6.64
N ALA A 173 18.67 39.36 -7.88
CA ALA A 173 18.29 38.59 -9.06
C ALA A 173 19.32 37.52 -9.46
N LEU A 174 20.62 37.81 -9.36
CA LEU A 174 21.70 36.85 -9.62
C LEU A 174 21.72 35.74 -8.57
N LEU A 175 21.59 36.09 -7.27
CA LEU A 175 21.55 35.11 -6.18
C LEU A 175 20.34 34.16 -6.31
N SER A 176 19.15 34.71 -6.55
CA SER A 176 17.94 33.89 -6.75
C SER A 176 18.05 32.99 -7.97
N LYS A 177 18.64 33.48 -9.07
CA LYS A 177 18.96 32.67 -10.25
C LYS A 177 19.92 31.52 -9.91
N LEU A 178 21.03 31.81 -9.23
CA LEU A 178 22.02 30.82 -8.83
C LEU A 178 21.47 29.76 -7.87
N ILE A 179 20.65 30.16 -6.89
CA ILE A 179 19.97 29.22 -5.97
C ILE A 179 19.01 28.29 -6.72
N PHE A 180 18.47 28.73 -7.86
CA PHE A 180 17.55 27.91 -8.66
C PHE A 180 18.28 26.96 -9.61
N GLU A 181 19.35 27.45 -10.25
CA GLU A 181 20.16 26.73 -11.24
C GLU A 181 21.10 25.69 -10.59
N ASP A 182 21.76 26.02 -9.48
CA ASP A 182 22.74 25.13 -8.82
C ASP A 182 22.10 24.19 -7.78
N ASP A 183 22.34 22.90 -7.92
CA ASP A 183 21.78 21.86 -7.04
C ASP A 183 22.30 21.92 -5.60
N LEU A 184 23.60 22.17 -5.40
CA LEU A 184 24.20 22.18 -4.07
C LEU A 184 23.67 23.37 -3.26
N LEU A 185 23.66 24.56 -3.86
CA LEU A 185 23.13 25.78 -3.25
C LEU A 185 21.65 25.64 -2.98
N HIS A 186 20.86 25.14 -3.94
CA HIS A 186 19.44 24.91 -3.74
C HIS A 186 19.17 24.04 -2.51
N ILE A 187 19.85 22.90 -2.43
CA ILE A 187 19.68 21.97 -1.31
C ILE A 187 20.08 22.65 0.00
N TRP A 188 21.25 23.29 0.06
CA TRP A 188 21.74 23.94 1.28
C TRP A 188 20.79 25.06 1.78
N TYR A 189 20.29 25.90 0.87
CA TYR A 189 19.32 26.96 1.21
C TYR A 189 17.97 26.37 1.62
N SER A 190 17.48 25.32 0.95
CA SER A 190 16.21 24.66 1.31
C SER A 190 16.27 24.07 2.73
N ILE A 191 17.37 23.40 3.09
CA ILE A 191 17.62 22.90 4.45
C ILE A 191 17.55 24.05 5.45
N GLY A 192 18.27 25.14 5.18
CA GLY A 192 18.30 26.31 6.06
C GLY A 192 16.93 26.98 6.24
N CYS A 193 16.13 27.05 5.18
CA CYS A 193 14.78 27.61 5.24
C CYS A 193 13.83 26.71 6.04
N VAL A 194 13.89 25.38 5.82
CA VAL A 194 13.11 24.42 6.59
C VAL A 194 13.52 24.46 8.07
N LEU A 195 14.81 24.51 8.40
CA LEU A 195 15.28 24.66 9.78
C LEU A 195 14.78 25.97 10.42
N SER A 196 14.73 27.07 9.66
CA SER A 196 14.15 28.32 10.14
C SER A 196 12.64 28.24 10.37
N ALA A 197 11.92 27.41 9.62
CA ALA A 197 10.50 27.16 9.83
C ALA A 197 10.27 26.24 11.05
N LEU A 198 11.19 25.30 11.32
CA LEU A 198 11.13 24.37 12.46
C LEU A 198 11.70 24.96 13.77
N SER A 199 12.30 26.15 13.74
CA SER A 199 12.86 26.80 14.93
C SER A 199 11.78 27.03 15.99
N GLU A 200 12.15 27.01 17.28
CA GLU A 200 11.23 27.14 18.42
C GLU A 200 10.17 28.24 18.27
N ASN A 201 10.57 29.41 17.75
CA ASN A 201 9.67 30.55 17.55
C ASN A 201 8.55 30.32 16.52
N ASN A 202 8.67 29.31 15.66
CA ASN A 202 7.75 29.01 14.56
C ASN A 202 7.08 27.64 14.68
N GLN A 203 7.37 26.86 15.72
CA GLN A 203 6.90 25.46 15.83
C GLN A 203 5.37 25.34 15.80
N THR A 204 4.65 26.29 16.41
CA THR A 204 3.18 26.33 16.43
C THR A 204 2.56 26.46 15.04
N ASN A 205 3.27 27.05 14.09
CA ASN A 205 2.78 27.27 12.72
C ASN A 205 3.03 26.09 11.78
N THR A 206 3.90 25.15 12.17
CA THR A 206 4.30 24.00 11.32
C THR A 206 3.24 22.91 11.25
N GLY A 207 2.33 22.84 12.22
CA GLY A 207 1.34 21.77 12.33
C GLY A 207 1.93 20.40 12.73
N ILE A 208 3.17 20.35 13.22
CA ILE A 208 3.82 19.15 13.77
C ILE A 208 3.42 18.97 15.25
N ASP A 209 3.26 17.72 15.68
CA ASP A 209 2.88 17.38 17.06
C ASP A 209 3.94 17.89 18.06
N PRO A 210 3.57 18.70 19.07
CA PRO A 210 4.50 19.16 20.11
C PRO A 210 5.25 18.01 20.79
N LEU A 211 4.59 16.88 21.01
CA LEU A 211 5.22 15.70 21.63
C LEU A 211 6.36 15.13 20.76
N PHE A 212 6.27 15.28 19.44
CA PHE A 212 7.33 14.87 18.52
C PHE A 212 8.57 15.76 18.68
N TYR A 213 8.38 17.09 18.77
CA TYR A 213 9.50 18.01 19.03
C TYR A 213 10.15 17.74 20.37
N GLU A 214 9.37 17.54 21.43
CA GLU A 214 9.89 17.24 22.76
C GLU A 214 10.71 15.95 22.77
N THR A 215 10.23 14.91 22.06
CA THR A 215 10.92 13.61 22.02
C THR A 215 12.21 13.65 21.18
N TYR A 216 12.30 14.50 20.16
CA TYR A 216 13.39 14.48 19.17
C TYR A 216 14.11 15.83 19.00
N LYS A 217 14.09 16.69 20.02
CA LYS A 217 14.77 17.98 20.02
C LYS A 217 16.25 17.84 19.66
N ASP A 218 16.95 16.92 20.31
CA ASP A 218 18.38 16.65 20.11
C ASP A 218 18.72 16.27 18.66
N GLU A 219 17.80 15.59 17.96
CA GLU A 219 18.00 15.21 16.56
C GLU A 219 17.92 16.44 15.65
N LEU A 220 17.00 17.37 15.93
CA LEU A 220 16.86 18.62 15.18
C LEU A 220 18.07 19.54 15.43
N ASP A 221 18.54 19.63 16.68
CA ASP A 221 19.73 20.38 17.05
C ASP A 221 20.97 19.80 16.36
N SER A 222 21.13 18.48 16.37
CA SER A 222 22.20 17.78 15.63
C SER A 222 22.19 18.07 14.12
N VAL A 223 21.00 18.18 13.51
CA VAL A 223 20.85 18.57 12.10
C VAL A 223 21.23 20.05 11.89
N CYS A 224 20.85 20.93 12.81
CA CYS A 224 21.22 22.35 12.77
C CYS A 224 22.74 22.55 12.88
N ASP A 225 23.38 21.88 13.83
CA ASP A 225 24.84 21.93 14.02
C ASP A 225 25.58 21.44 12.78
N ARG A 226 25.09 20.35 12.16
CA ARG A 226 25.69 19.84 10.93
C ARG A 226 25.49 20.79 9.75
N HIS A 227 24.35 21.47 9.66
CA HIS A 227 24.11 22.52 8.64
C HIS A 227 25.11 23.67 8.77
N ILE A 228 25.38 24.10 10.01
CA ILE A 228 26.38 25.14 10.31
C ILE A 228 27.79 24.65 9.98
N ALA A 229 28.14 23.41 10.35
CA ALA A 229 29.45 22.82 10.06
C ALA A 229 29.73 22.66 8.55
N LEU A 230 28.70 22.50 7.72
CA LEU A 230 28.82 22.46 6.25
C LEU A 230 28.82 23.83 5.59
N ALA A 231 28.61 24.93 6.33
CA ALA A 231 28.62 26.28 5.76
C ALA A 231 29.99 26.71 5.19
N PRO A 232 31.15 26.44 5.83
CA PRO A 232 32.46 26.80 5.27
C PRO A 232 32.78 26.20 3.88
N PRO A 233 32.61 24.88 3.62
CA PRO A 233 32.88 24.32 2.29
C PRO A 233 31.88 24.82 1.24
N VAL A 234 30.60 25.00 1.60
CA VAL A 234 29.58 25.56 0.68
C VAL A 234 29.90 27.02 0.35
N ARG A 235 30.36 27.80 1.32
CA ARG A 235 30.82 29.19 1.12
C ARG A 235 31.99 29.25 0.14
N LYS A 236 32.98 28.36 0.28
CA LYS A 236 34.13 28.27 -0.63
C LYS A 236 33.67 28.00 -2.06
N TYR A 237 32.77 27.04 -2.24
CA TYR A 237 32.17 26.74 -3.55
C TYR A 237 31.41 27.94 -4.12
N PHE A 238 30.57 28.58 -3.31
CA PHE A 238 29.77 29.72 -3.76
C PHE A 238 30.64 30.91 -4.17
N ALA A 239 31.72 31.20 -3.45
CA ALA A 239 32.67 32.24 -3.80
C ALA A 239 33.36 31.97 -5.15
N GLU A 240 33.73 30.72 -5.42
CA GLU A 240 34.34 30.33 -6.69
C GLU A 240 33.36 30.43 -7.87
N LEU A 241 32.10 30.10 -7.63
CA LEU A 241 31.03 30.19 -8.62
C LEU A 241 30.72 31.66 -9.00
N LEU A 242 30.80 32.57 -8.02
CA LEU A 242 30.69 34.02 -8.26
C LEU A 242 31.91 34.56 -9.02
N ARG A 243 33.12 34.07 -8.72
CA ARG A 243 34.37 34.51 -9.38
C ARG A 243 34.41 34.17 -10.86
N THR A 244 33.80 33.06 -11.24
CA THR A 244 33.83 32.50 -12.60
C THR A 244 32.65 32.92 -13.47
N ASN A 245 31.82 33.88 -13.02
CA ASN A 245 30.65 34.38 -13.76
C ASN A 245 29.73 33.26 -14.30
N SER A 246 29.52 32.19 -13.51
CA SER A 246 28.66 31.06 -13.89
C SER A 246 29.17 30.24 -15.10
N SER A 247 30.48 30.06 -15.27
CA SER A 247 30.98 29.02 -16.19
C SER A 247 30.47 27.64 -15.72
N PRO A 248 29.87 26.82 -16.60
CA PRO A 248 29.31 25.51 -16.25
C PRO A 248 30.35 24.48 -15.76
N ASP A 249 31.65 24.80 -15.81
CA ASP A 249 32.75 23.88 -15.49
C ASP A 249 33.09 23.79 -13.99
N VAL A 250 32.49 24.62 -13.13
CA VAL A 250 32.76 24.57 -11.68
C VAL A 250 31.95 23.43 -11.05
N VAL A 251 32.57 22.26 -10.90
CA VAL A 251 31.95 21.08 -10.27
C VAL A 251 32.14 21.14 -8.74
N PRO A 252 31.07 20.96 -7.94
CA PRO A 252 31.18 20.91 -6.49
C PRO A 252 31.98 19.69 -6.03
N ASP A 253 32.66 19.80 -4.89
CA ASP A 253 33.30 18.65 -4.24
C ASP A 253 32.25 17.55 -4.00
N PRO A 254 32.42 16.35 -4.60
CA PRO A 254 31.44 15.27 -4.51
C PRO A 254 31.22 14.81 -3.06
N ALA A 255 32.22 14.93 -2.19
CA ALA A 255 32.08 14.59 -0.77
C ALA A 255 31.15 15.57 -0.05
N VAL A 256 31.32 16.87 -0.28
CA VAL A 256 30.46 17.93 0.30
C VAL A 256 29.04 17.82 -0.23
N PHE A 257 28.88 17.57 -1.54
CA PHE A 257 27.55 17.42 -2.13
C PHE A 257 26.80 16.20 -1.57
N ARG A 258 27.50 15.08 -1.36
CA ARG A 258 26.93 13.89 -0.72
C ARG A 258 26.53 14.17 0.73
N GLU A 259 27.36 14.86 1.51
CA GLU A 259 27.04 15.25 2.89
C GLU A 259 25.81 16.17 2.97
N VAL A 260 25.71 17.16 2.08
CA VAL A 260 24.55 18.07 2.00
C VAL A 260 23.28 17.31 1.59
N LYS A 261 23.37 16.35 0.65
CA LYS A 261 22.24 15.45 0.30
C LYS A 261 21.82 14.57 1.47
N ASN A 262 22.77 13.98 2.20
CA ASN A 262 22.50 13.18 3.40
C ASN A 262 21.80 14.01 4.48
N LEU A 263 22.26 15.24 4.69
CA LEU A 263 21.63 16.17 5.65
C LEU A 263 20.21 16.54 5.25
N ARG A 264 19.96 16.80 3.96
CA ARG A 264 18.61 17.02 3.42
C ARG A 264 17.71 15.84 3.72
N ASP A 265 18.17 14.62 3.43
CA ASP A 265 17.36 13.43 3.56
C ASP A 265 17.05 13.10 5.03
N ARG A 266 18.01 13.36 5.94
CA ARG A 266 17.80 13.30 7.40
C ARG A 266 16.73 14.31 7.84
N LEU A 267 16.84 15.57 7.42
CA LEU A 267 15.87 16.62 7.75
C LEU A 267 14.48 16.32 7.17
N TYR A 268 14.39 15.88 5.93
CA TYR A 268 13.11 15.55 5.30
C TYR A 268 12.46 14.34 5.96
N THR A 269 13.25 13.38 6.46
CA THR A 269 12.74 12.27 7.27
C THR A 269 12.17 12.78 8.60
N PHE A 270 12.87 13.68 9.29
CA PHE A 270 12.38 14.34 10.50
C PHE A 270 11.03 15.04 10.26
N VAL A 271 10.97 15.87 9.21
CA VAL A 271 9.75 16.59 8.81
C VAL A 271 8.63 15.63 8.46
N ALA A 272 8.91 14.59 7.66
CA ALA A 272 7.92 13.60 7.29
C ALA A 272 7.34 12.88 8.52
N CYS A 273 8.18 12.48 9.48
CA CYS A 273 7.71 11.87 10.72
C CYS A 273 6.86 12.84 11.56
N GLY A 274 7.33 14.08 11.75
CA GLY A 274 6.62 15.08 12.53
C GLY A 274 5.27 15.51 11.94
N ILE A 275 5.17 15.60 10.61
CA ILE A 275 3.89 15.91 9.95
C ILE A 275 2.94 14.73 10.02
N ARG A 276 3.45 13.50 9.83
CA ARG A 276 2.61 12.31 9.84
C ARG A 276 2.05 11.98 11.23
N SER A 277 2.76 12.37 12.29
CA SER A 277 2.29 12.18 13.66
C SER A 277 1.08 13.02 14.03
N SER A 278 1.01 14.26 13.54
CA SER A 278 -0.08 15.19 13.86
C SER A 278 -1.33 15.00 13.01
N VAL A 279 -1.18 14.39 11.84
CA VAL A 279 -2.20 14.35 10.80
C VAL A 279 -3.13 13.13 10.93
N THR A 280 -4.43 13.35 10.74
CA THR A 280 -5.43 12.28 10.71
C THR A 280 -5.55 11.64 9.32
N ASN A 281 -5.43 12.43 8.26
CA ASN A 281 -5.65 12.04 6.86
C ASN A 281 -4.56 12.56 5.91
N ASP A 282 -4.27 11.83 4.82
CA ASP A 282 -3.19 12.19 3.87
C ASP A 282 -3.31 13.64 3.32
N ALA A 283 -4.53 14.19 3.17
CA ALA A 283 -4.74 15.56 2.68
C ALA A 283 -4.21 16.65 3.64
N GLU A 284 -4.38 16.49 4.95
CA GLU A 284 -3.87 17.46 5.95
C GLU A 284 -2.33 17.48 5.96
N SER A 285 -1.69 16.36 5.59
CA SER A 285 -0.23 16.32 5.48
C SER A 285 0.29 17.20 4.36
N LEU A 286 -0.48 17.37 3.28
CA LEU A 286 -0.10 18.27 2.19
C LEU A 286 -0.20 19.74 2.59
N ASP A 287 -1.22 20.10 3.37
CA ASP A 287 -1.36 21.44 3.92
C ASP A 287 -0.19 21.78 4.86
N ALA A 288 0.15 20.89 5.78
CA ALA A 288 1.30 21.06 6.68
C ALA A 288 2.63 21.18 5.91
N ILE A 289 2.85 20.35 4.88
CA ILE A 289 4.03 20.44 4.01
C ILE A 289 4.05 21.79 3.27
N SER A 290 2.90 22.29 2.82
CA SER A 290 2.82 23.57 2.12
C SER A 290 3.18 24.76 3.01
N ARG A 291 2.81 24.72 4.30
CA ARG A 291 3.19 25.74 5.30
C ARG A 291 4.70 25.83 5.52
N LEU A 292 5.43 24.73 5.30
CA LEU A 292 6.89 24.70 5.35
C LEU A 292 7.56 25.30 4.10
N GLY A 293 6.79 25.66 3.07
CA GLY A 293 7.28 26.28 1.83
C GLY A 293 7.32 25.35 0.62
N PHE A 294 6.86 24.10 0.73
CA PHE A 294 6.81 23.17 -0.39
C PHE A 294 5.54 23.34 -1.22
N ALA A 295 5.68 23.62 -2.51
CA ALA A 295 4.55 23.75 -3.42
C ALA A 295 4.13 22.38 -3.95
N ILE A 296 3.20 21.71 -3.25
CA ILE A 296 2.61 20.45 -3.69
C ILE A 296 1.18 20.71 -4.17
N LYS A 297 0.90 20.38 -5.43
CA LYS A 297 -0.46 20.46 -5.95
C LYS A 297 -1.26 19.23 -5.50
N PRO A 298 -2.37 19.41 -4.76
CA PRO A 298 -3.27 18.29 -4.46
C PRO A 298 -4.00 17.87 -5.73
N GLN A 299 -3.99 16.58 -6.05
CA GLN A 299 -4.82 15.99 -7.08
C GLN A 299 -6.16 15.65 -6.46
N LYS A 300 -7.25 16.26 -6.94
CA LYS A 300 -8.59 16.01 -6.41
C LYS A 300 -8.92 14.52 -6.57
N ARG A 301 -8.95 13.79 -5.45
CA ARG A 301 -9.36 12.39 -5.42
C ARG A 301 -10.88 12.33 -5.36
N ASP A 302 -11.46 11.49 -6.19
CA ASP A 302 -12.91 11.30 -6.23
C ASP A 302 -13.35 10.34 -5.11
N GLU A 303 -13.46 10.87 -3.89
CA GLU A 303 -13.76 10.11 -2.67
C GLU A 303 -15.17 9.48 -2.67
N GLY A 304 -16.12 10.06 -3.44
CA GLY A 304 -17.51 9.60 -3.50
C GLY A 304 -17.66 8.13 -3.93
N ASN A 305 -16.73 7.64 -4.74
CA ASN A 305 -16.79 6.29 -5.30
C ASN A 305 -16.47 5.19 -4.27
N ILE A 306 -15.65 5.48 -3.25
CA ILE A 306 -15.26 4.48 -2.23
C ILE A 306 -16.41 4.22 -1.25
N ALA A 307 -17.13 5.27 -0.83
CA ALA A 307 -18.29 5.13 0.05
C ALA A 307 -19.43 4.36 -0.64
N ALA A 308 -19.68 4.64 -1.92
CA ALA A 308 -20.68 3.93 -2.71
C ALA A 308 -20.36 2.42 -2.81
N LEU A 309 -19.10 2.05 -3.00
CA LEU A 309 -18.68 0.64 -3.02
C LEU A 309 -18.89 -0.06 -1.66
N GLY A 310 -18.59 0.63 -0.56
CA GLY A 310 -18.85 0.13 0.78
C GLY A 310 -20.33 -0.19 0.99
N TRP A 311 -21.21 0.75 0.61
CA TRP A 311 -22.66 0.55 0.67
C TRP A 311 -23.15 -0.58 -0.23
N LEU A 312 -22.66 -0.65 -1.47
CA LEU A 312 -23.04 -1.71 -2.41
C LEU A 312 -22.64 -3.10 -1.89
N SER A 313 -21.49 -3.21 -1.23
CA SER A 313 -21.04 -4.45 -0.60
C SER A 313 -21.95 -4.86 0.57
N VAL A 314 -22.36 -3.90 1.40
CA VAL A 314 -23.31 -4.16 2.51
C VAL A 314 -24.67 -4.62 1.99
N VAL A 315 -25.21 -3.94 0.96
CA VAL A 315 -26.48 -4.30 0.34
C VAL A 315 -26.40 -5.70 -0.28
N ALA A 316 -25.32 -6.02 -0.97
CA ALA A 316 -25.12 -7.34 -1.57
C ALA A 316 -25.07 -8.46 -0.50
N LEU A 317 -24.40 -8.23 0.63
CA LEU A 317 -24.36 -9.18 1.76
C LEU A 317 -25.71 -9.36 2.45
N LEU A 318 -26.50 -8.28 2.57
CA LEU A 318 -27.86 -8.36 3.13
C LEU A 318 -28.79 -9.16 2.22
N ILE A 319 -28.78 -8.89 0.91
CA ILE A 319 -29.57 -9.66 -0.07
C ILE A 319 -29.17 -11.14 -0.01
N LEU A 320 -27.87 -11.43 0.00
CA LEU A 320 -27.35 -12.78 0.12
C LEU A 320 -27.83 -13.49 1.39
N SER A 321 -27.92 -12.80 2.51
CA SER A 321 -28.41 -13.36 3.77
C SER A 321 -29.89 -13.74 3.69
N VAL A 322 -30.71 -12.88 3.08
CA VAL A 322 -32.14 -13.17 2.86
C VAL A 322 -32.30 -14.40 1.96
N PHE A 323 -31.54 -14.47 0.86
CA PHE A 323 -31.59 -15.62 -0.05
C PHE A 323 -31.10 -16.92 0.59
N ALA A 324 -30.03 -16.88 1.39
CA ALA A 324 -29.51 -18.05 2.09
C ALA A 324 -30.55 -18.62 3.06
N VAL A 325 -31.22 -17.76 3.82
CA VAL A 325 -32.29 -18.17 4.75
C VAL A 325 -33.50 -18.70 4.00
N TRP A 326 -33.96 -18.00 2.97
CA TRP A 326 -35.07 -18.45 2.14
C TRP A 326 -34.80 -19.83 1.50
N ALA A 327 -33.62 -20.01 0.91
CA ALA A 327 -33.24 -21.29 0.32
C ALA A 327 -33.11 -22.41 1.36
N THR A 328 -32.65 -22.10 2.58
CA THR A 328 -32.61 -23.04 3.70
C THR A 328 -34.01 -23.46 4.13
N GLN A 329 -34.96 -22.51 4.21
CA GLN A 329 -36.36 -22.81 4.51
C GLN A 329 -37.00 -23.70 3.44
N VAL A 330 -36.84 -23.35 2.17
CA VAL A 330 -37.34 -24.16 1.05
C VAL A 330 -36.76 -25.56 1.09
N PHE A 331 -35.46 -25.70 1.36
CA PHE A 331 -34.82 -27.00 1.48
C PHE A 331 -35.37 -27.83 2.66
N ILE A 332 -35.58 -27.19 3.82
CA ILE A 332 -36.19 -27.84 4.98
C ILE A 332 -37.61 -28.32 4.66
N GLU A 333 -38.43 -27.46 4.05
CA GLU A 333 -39.83 -27.76 3.76
C GLU A 333 -40.01 -28.81 2.66
N GLN A 334 -39.16 -28.80 1.63
CA GLN A 334 -39.32 -29.67 0.47
C GLN A 334 -38.53 -30.98 0.57
N VAL A 335 -37.35 -30.97 1.19
CA VAL A 335 -36.44 -32.12 1.22
C VAL A 335 -36.46 -32.80 2.59
N LEU A 336 -36.33 -32.03 3.67
CA LEU A 336 -36.17 -32.60 5.02
C LEU A 336 -37.49 -32.90 5.73
N LYS A 337 -38.59 -32.22 5.37
CA LYS A 337 -39.91 -32.41 6.01
C LYS A 337 -40.42 -33.85 5.96
N ASN A 338 -40.02 -34.59 4.92
CA ASN A 338 -40.46 -35.97 4.71
C ASN A 338 -39.61 -37.00 5.47
N ASP A 339 -38.53 -36.58 6.14
CA ASP A 339 -37.65 -37.49 6.88
C ASP A 339 -36.98 -36.81 8.09
N PRO A 340 -37.64 -36.82 9.26
CA PRO A 340 -37.14 -36.16 10.47
C PRO A 340 -35.83 -36.79 10.99
N LYS A 341 -35.51 -38.04 10.63
CA LYS A 341 -34.24 -38.67 11.01
C LYS A 341 -33.06 -37.98 10.35
N LEU A 342 -33.24 -37.44 9.14
CA LEU A 342 -32.24 -36.63 8.45
C LEU A 342 -32.02 -35.29 9.15
N ILE A 343 -33.07 -34.65 9.66
CA ILE A 343 -32.94 -33.38 10.41
C ILE A 343 -32.06 -33.58 11.65
N ASP A 344 -32.30 -34.67 12.39
CA ASP A 344 -31.51 -35.01 13.58
C ASP A 344 -30.07 -35.45 13.23
N ALA A 345 -29.90 -36.22 12.15
CA ALA A 345 -28.58 -36.69 11.69
C ALA A 345 -27.68 -35.53 11.25
N PHE A 346 -28.24 -34.53 10.54
CA PHE A 346 -27.50 -33.38 10.03
C PHE A 346 -27.45 -32.19 11.01
N ARG A 347 -28.20 -32.26 12.13
CA ARG A 347 -28.33 -31.19 13.13
C ARG A 347 -28.66 -29.83 12.50
N VAL A 348 -29.54 -29.83 11.50
CA VAL A 348 -29.91 -28.62 10.76
C VAL A 348 -30.69 -27.69 11.69
N PRO A 349 -30.29 -26.42 11.86
CA PRO A 349 -31.04 -25.47 12.65
C PRO A 349 -32.41 -25.21 12.03
N THR A 350 -33.47 -25.48 12.79
CA THR A 350 -34.86 -25.27 12.38
C THR A 350 -35.38 -23.86 12.72
N GLY A 351 -34.75 -23.19 13.71
CA GLY A 351 -35.09 -21.82 14.07
C GLY A 351 -34.49 -20.80 13.10
N LEU A 352 -35.30 -19.81 12.68
CA LEU A 352 -34.88 -18.74 11.76
C LEU A 352 -33.61 -18.01 12.23
N PHE A 353 -33.53 -17.68 13.52
CA PHE A 353 -32.33 -17.08 14.11
C PHE A 353 -31.07 -17.94 13.93
N TRP A 354 -31.19 -19.25 14.18
CA TRP A 354 -30.07 -20.18 14.05
C TRP A 354 -29.65 -20.42 12.59
N GLN A 355 -30.60 -20.36 11.65
CA GLN A 355 -30.31 -20.40 10.21
C GLN A 355 -29.55 -19.15 9.76
N PHE A 356 -29.93 -17.97 10.25
CA PHE A 356 -29.16 -16.73 10.02
C PHE A 356 -27.76 -16.85 10.61
N TYR A 357 -27.65 -17.27 11.87
CA TYR A 357 -26.35 -17.45 12.53
C TYR A 357 -25.44 -18.40 11.75
N TRP A 358 -25.95 -19.56 11.33
CA TRP A 358 -25.18 -20.53 10.55
C TRP A 358 -24.74 -20.01 9.17
N SER A 359 -25.61 -19.26 8.49
CA SER A 359 -25.28 -18.65 7.21
C SER A 359 -24.18 -17.59 7.36
N TRP A 360 -24.28 -16.75 8.38
CA TRP A 360 -23.30 -15.70 8.65
C TRP A 360 -21.96 -16.24 9.12
N THR A 361 -21.93 -17.30 9.94
CA THR A 361 -20.68 -17.93 10.35
C THR A 361 -19.99 -18.60 9.18
N THR A 362 -20.73 -19.27 8.29
CA THR A 362 -20.20 -19.84 7.04
C THR A 362 -19.66 -18.75 6.11
N ALA A 363 -20.36 -17.62 5.99
CA ALA A 363 -19.86 -16.47 5.22
C ALA A 363 -18.60 -15.85 5.85
N ALA A 364 -18.54 -15.76 7.19
CA ALA A 364 -17.39 -15.25 7.92
C ALA A 364 -16.14 -16.10 7.64
N PHE A 365 -16.26 -17.42 7.62
CA PHE A 365 -15.20 -18.35 7.24
C PHE A 365 -14.56 -17.98 5.88
N TYR A 366 -15.37 -17.79 4.84
CA TYR A 366 -14.88 -17.36 3.52
C TYR A 366 -14.30 -15.96 3.52
N PHE A 367 -14.96 -15.04 4.22
CA PHE A 367 -14.52 -13.66 4.34
C PHE A 367 -13.11 -13.59 4.93
N PHE A 368 -12.84 -14.29 6.04
CA PHE A 368 -11.52 -14.31 6.66
C PHE A 368 -10.45 -14.94 5.76
N ALA A 369 -10.80 -15.98 4.99
CA ALA A 369 -9.88 -16.57 4.02
C ALA A 369 -9.47 -15.56 2.92
N ILE A 370 -10.45 -14.89 2.32
CA ILE A 370 -10.24 -13.86 1.30
C ILE A 370 -9.48 -12.67 1.88
N PHE A 371 -9.93 -12.17 3.03
CA PHE A 371 -9.33 -11.04 3.71
C PHE A 371 -7.86 -11.30 4.04
N GLY A 372 -7.54 -12.46 4.64
CA GLY A 372 -6.17 -12.83 4.94
C GLY A 372 -5.29 -12.88 3.70
N ALA A 373 -5.77 -13.50 2.61
CA ALA A 373 -5.04 -13.58 1.35
C ALA A 373 -4.78 -12.18 0.76
N LEU A 374 -5.80 -11.30 0.74
CA LEU A 374 -5.68 -9.94 0.21
C LEU A 374 -4.81 -9.04 1.08
N VAL A 375 -4.84 -9.20 2.41
CA VAL A 375 -3.94 -8.48 3.32
C VAL A 375 -2.49 -8.84 3.02
N ILE A 376 -2.18 -10.13 2.88
CA ILE A 376 -0.81 -10.59 2.61
C ILE A 376 -0.36 -10.16 1.21
N ARG A 377 -1.25 -10.23 0.20
CA ARG A 377 -1.02 -9.61 -1.11
C ARG A 377 -0.70 -8.13 -0.97
N SER A 378 -1.49 -7.36 -0.22
CA SER A 378 -1.28 -5.92 -0.04
C SER A 378 0.07 -5.59 0.62
N VAL A 379 0.54 -6.47 1.53
CA VAL A 379 1.87 -6.37 2.14
C VAL A 379 2.96 -6.56 1.10
N HIS A 380 2.87 -7.62 0.28
CA HIS A 380 3.85 -7.88 -0.78
C HIS A 380 3.83 -6.82 -1.89
N VAL A 381 2.64 -6.34 -2.29
CA VAL A 381 2.50 -5.19 -3.20
C VAL A 381 3.13 -3.94 -2.59
N GLY A 382 2.89 -3.68 -1.30
CA GLY A 382 3.52 -2.55 -0.59
C GLY A 382 5.05 -2.63 -0.54
N ARG A 383 5.61 -3.85 -0.51
CA ARG A 383 7.05 -4.11 -0.54
C ARG A 383 7.64 -4.21 -1.94
N ARG A 384 6.82 -4.10 -3.00
CA ARG A 384 7.24 -4.30 -4.40
C ARG A 384 7.77 -5.71 -4.69
N GLU A 385 7.23 -6.71 -3.99
CA GLU A 385 7.62 -8.12 -4.11
C GLU A 385 6.54 -8.97 -4.81
N TRP A 386 5.36 -8.41 -5.11
CA TRP A 386 4.24 -9.17 -5.65
C TRP A 386 4.46 -9.56 -7.11
N PHE A 387 5.07 -8.65 -7.89
CA PHE A 387 5.63 -8.95 -9.20
C PHE A 387 7.11 -8.54 -9.27
N ASP A 388 7.88 -9.23 -10.11
CA ASP A 388 9.17 -8.72 -10.52
C ASP A 388 8.95 -7.55 -11.48
N ILE A 389 8.99 -6.33 -10.95
CA ILE A 389 8.75 -5.09 -11.72
C ILE A 389 9.84 -4.91 -12.79
N ASN A 390 11.01 -5.56 -12.65
CA ASN A 390 12.07 -5.52 -13.66
C ASN A 390 11.70 -6.34 -14.91
N ASP A 391 10.84 -7.35 -14.76
CA ASP A 391 10.31 -8.16 -15.85
C ASP A 391 8.90 -7.71 -16.24
N LEU A 392 8.82 -6.89 -17.31
CA LEU A 392 7.55 -6.43 -17.87
C LEU A 392 6.68 -7.57 -18.41
N GLU A 393 7.21 -8.80 -18.57
CA GLU A 393 6.42 -9.99 -18.93
C GLU A 393 5.47 -10.43 -17.80
N ARG A 394 5.61 -9.85 -16.59
CA ARG A 394 4.75 -10.09 -15.44
C ARG A 394 4.75 -11.56 -15.03
N LYS A 395 5.94 -12.18 -14.99
CA LYS A 395 6.11 -13.53 -14.46
C LYS A 395 5.64 -13.57 -13.01
N ARG A 396 4.74 -14.50 -12.70
CA ARG A 396 4.16 -14.65 -11.37
C ARG A 396 5.17 -15.36 -10.47
N PRO A 397 5.62 -14.76 -9.37
CA PRO A 397 6.41 -15.48 -8.38
C PRO A 397 5.48 -16.45 -7.63
N ILE A 398 5.41 -17.70 -8.13
CA ILE A 398 4.63 -18.81 -7.53
C ILE A 398 4.75 -18.87 -5.99
N PRO A 399 5.94 -18.76 -5.36
CA PRO A 399 6.03 -18.86 -3.90
C PRO A 399 5.27 -17.75 -3.16
N VAL A 400 5.20 -16.54 -3.70
CA VAL A 400 4.51 -15.40 -3.08
C VAL A 400 2.99 -15.62 -3.13
N TYR A 401 2.49 -16.13 -4.26
CA TYR A 401 1.08 -16.48 -4.42
C TYR A 401 0.67 -17.62 -3.50
N ALA A 402 1.44 -18.71 -3.51
CA ALA A 402 1.19 -19.86 -2.65
C ALA A 402 1.17 -19.46 -1.18
N LYS A 403 2.10 -18.61 -0.75
CA LYS A 403 2.15 -18.10 0.62
C LYS A 403 0.90 -17.30 1.01
N SER A 404 0.46 -16.37 0.16
CA SER A 404 -0.78 -15.61 0.41
C SER A 404 -2.02 -16.51 0.48
N ILE A 405 -2.10 -17.50 -0.40
CA ILE A 405 -3.21 -18.46 -0.45
C ILE A 405 -3.22 -19.33 0.80
N LEU A 406 -2.07 -19.91 1.18
CA LEU A 406 -1.96 -20.80 2.34
C LEU A 406 -2.23 -20.05 3.65
N LEU A 407 -1.68 -18.85 3.81
CA LEU A 407 -1.91 -18.06 5.02
C LEU A 407 -3.33 -17.49 5.09
N GLY A 408 -3.91 -17.10 3.94
CA GLY A 408 -5.33 -16.75 3.87
C GLY A 408 -6.22 -17.94 4.23
N GLY A 409 -5.98 -19.11 3.62
CA GLY A 409 -6.68 -20.35 3.94
C GLY A 409 -6.54 -20.75 5.42
N ALA A 410 -5.34 -20.61 6.00
CA ALA A 410 -5.10 -20.85 7.42
C ALA A 410 -5.91 -19.88 8.30
N LEU A 411 -6.00 -18.59 7.95
CA LEU A 411 -6.82 -17.61 8.68
C LEU A 411 -8.31 -17.96 8.61
N GLY A 412 -8.80 -18.36 7.43
CA GLY A 412 -10.15 -18.90 7.27
C GLY A 412 -10.38 -20.12 8.15
N TYR A 413 -9.48 -21.09 8.12
CA TYR A 413 -9.58 -22.30 8.94
C TYR A 413 -9.61 -21.99 10.45
N VAL A 414 -8.75 -21.09 10.92
CA VAL A 414 -8.77 -20.62 12.31
C VAL A 414 -10.12 -20.00 12.67
N ALA A 415 -10.68 -19.16 11.78
CA ALA A 415 -12.01 -18.60 11.98
C ALA A 415 -13.09 -19.70 12.07
N LEU A 416 -13.00 -20.74 11.24
CA LEU A 416 -13.91 -21.88 11.27
C LEU A 416 -13.81 -22.68 12.57
N VAL A 417 -12.60 -22.91 13.08
CA VAL A 417 -12.38 -23.57 14.38
C VAL A 417 -12.97 -22.73 15.52
N ILE A 418 -12.74 -21.42 15.52
CA ILE A 418 -13.33 -20.49 16.50
C ILE A 418 -14.86 -20.53 16.44
N ILE A 419 -15.43 -20.51 15.23
CA ILE A 419 -16.87 -20.66 15.01
C ILE A 419 -17.38 -22.00 15.54
N GLY A 420 -16.68 -23.10 15.27
CA GLY A 420 -17.05 -24.43 15.75
C GLY A 420 -17.04 -24.52 17.28
N LEU A 421 -16.04 -23.92 17.91
CA LEU A 421 -15.95 -23.80 19.37
C LEU A 421 -17.12 -22.99 19.93
N LEU A 422 -17.40 -21.81 19.37
CA LEU A 422 -18.51 -20.94 19.80
C LEU A 422 -19.89 -21.54 19.49
N GLY A 423 -20.04 -22.27 18.39
CA GLY A 423 -21.33 -22.78 17.92
C GLY A 423 -21.78 -24.10 18.57
N GLY A 424 -20.90 -24.79 19.29
CA GLY A 424 -21.21 -26.13 19.80
C GLY A 424 -20.70 -26.40 21.22
N PRO A 425 -19.57 -27.11 21.36
CA PRO A 425 -19.23 -27.79 22.60
C PRO A 425 -18.70 -26.87 23.71
N LEU A 426 -18.20 -25.66 23.41
CA LEU A 426 -17.66 -24.76 24.45
C LEU A 426 -18.70 -24.37 25.51
N PHE A 427 -19.99 -24.42 25.17
CA PHE A 427 -21.11 -24.22 26.09
C PHE A 427 -21.62 -25.51 26.77
N LYS A 428 -21.10 -26.68 26.38
CA LYS A 428 -21.48 -28.01 26.89
C LYS A 428 -20.38 -28.71 27.69
N ILE A 429 -19.16 -28.16 27.73
CA ILE A 429 -18.01 -28.71 28.46
C ILE A 429 -18.32 -28.78 29.96
N LYS A 430 -18.31 -30.00 30.51
CA LYS A 430 -18.56 -30.28 31.93
C LYS A 430 -17.26 -30.43 32.74
N LYS A 431 -16.08 -30.52 32.13
CA LYS A 431 -14.78 -30.49 32.81
C LYS A 431 -13.71 -29.84 31.93
N VAL A 432 -12.76 -29.15 32.55
CA VAL A 432 -11.63 -28.49 31.84
C VAL A 432 -10.77 -29.52 31.08
N ASP A 433 -10.62 -30.72 31.64
CA ASP A 433 -9.91 -31.85 31.03
C ASP A 433 -10.53 -32.25 29.67
N ASP A 434 -11.84 -32.00 29.48
CA ASP A 434 -12.55 -32.31 28.23
C ASP A 434 -12.29 -31.24 27.14
N ILE A 435 -11.64 -30.10 27.43
CA ILE A 435 -11.38 -29.04 26.43
C ILE A 435 -10.47 -29.56 25.33
N GLY A 436 -9.47 -30.38 25.68
CA GLY A 436 -8.58 -31.02 24.72
C GLY A 436 -9.36 -31.93 23.77
N ASP A 437 -10.21 -32.79 24.31
CA ASP A 437 -11.05 -33.70 23.54
C ASP A 437 -12.06 -32.96 22.67
N VAL A 438 -12.67 -31.90 23.20
CA VAL A 438 -13.57 -31.02 22.45
C VAL A 438 -12.84 -30.31 21.31
N LEU A 439 -11.63 -29.80 21.54
CA LEU A 439 -10.85 -29.17 20.49
C LEU A 439 -10.47 -30.17 19.42
N VAL A 440 -10.06 -31.38 19.80
CA VAL A 440 -9.76 -32.48 18.86
C VAL A 440 -11.01 -32.86 18.06
N GLU A 441 -12.18 -32.91 18.70
CA GLU A 441 -13.46 -33.17 18.04
C GLU A 441 -13.80 -32.05 17.05
N VAL A 442 -13.74 -30.78 17.46
CA VAL A 442 -14.02 -29.63 16.60
C VAL A 442 -13.03 -29.55 15.44
N VAL A 443 -11.74 -29.75 15.69
CA VAL A 443 -10.71 -29.82 14.66
C VAL A 443 -11.01 -30.97 13.71
N GLY A 444 -11.35 -32.17 14.22
CA GLY A 444 -11.74 -33.31 13.39
C GLY A 444 -12.97 -33.05 12.52
N GLN A 445 -13.97 -32.36 13.06
CA GLN A 445 -15.20 -31.98 12.34
C GLN A 445 -14.97 -30.86 11.31
N THR A 446 -14.04 -29.95 11.58
CA THR A 446 -13.75 -28.80 10.70
C THR A 446 -12.67 -29.08 9.66
N LEU A 447 -11.79 -30.07 9.89
CA LEU A 447 -10.68 -30.44 9.01
C LEU A 447 -11.11 -30.72 7.55
N PRO A 448 -12.24 -31.41 7.27
CA PRO A 448 -12.69 -31.64 5.89
C PRO A 448 -12.95 -30.34 5.11
N TRP A 449 -13.26 -29.24 5.81
CA TRP A 449 -13.58 -27.95 5.22
C TRP A 449 -12.37 -27.05 4.97
N ALA A 450 -11.19 -27.39 5.53
CA ALA A 450 -9.96 -26.64 5.33
C ALA A 450 -9.56 -26.42 3.86
N PRO A 451 -9.69 -27.41 2.94
CA PRO A 451 -9.40 -27.20 1.52
C PRO A 451 -10.21 -26.08 0.90
N LEU A 452 -11.44 -25.89 1.37
CA LEU A 452 -12.38 -24.92 0.79
C LEU A 452 -11.94 -23.47 1.11
N ALA A 453 -11.30 -23.24 2.27
CA ALA A 453 -10.64 -21.98 2.62
C ALA A 453 -9.48 -21.66 1.67
N ILE A 454 -8.70 -22.68 1.31
CA ILE A 454 -7.55 -22.55 0.41
C ILE A 454 -8.03 -22.25 -1.02
N VAL A 455 -9.07 -22.95 -1.50
CA VAL A 455 -9.63 -22.74 -2.83
C VAL A 455 -10.21 -21.33 -2.97
N ILE A 456 -10.99 -20.83 -2.00
CA ILE A 456 -11.54 -19.47 -2.08
C ILE A 456 -10.45 -18.41 -2.04
N ALA A 457 -9.39 -18.61 -1.24
CA ALA A 457 -8.24 -17.71 -1.21
C ALA A 457 -7.51 -17.70 -2.57
N ALA A 458 -7.32 -18.86 -3.19
CA ALA A 458 -6.73 -19.01 -4.52
C ALA A 458 -7.55 -18.31 -5.60
N ILE A 459 -8.88 -18.44 -5.55
CA ILE A 459 -9.80 -17.76 -6.46
C ILE A 459 -9.71 -16.24 -6.26
N ALA A 460 -9.80 -15.75 -5.03
CA ALA A 460 -9.73 -14.32 -4.74
C ALA A 460 -8.43 -13.69 -5.25
N ILE A 461 -7.28 -14.32 -5.00
CA ILE A 461 -5.99 -13.88 -5.51
C ILE A 461 -5.97 -13.89 -7.04
N SER A 462 -6.40 -15.00 -7.66
CA SER A 462 -6.43 -15.13 -9.12
C SER A 462 -7.33 -14.11 -9.81
N LEU A 463 -8.47 -13.78 -9.18
CA LEU A 463 -9.39 -12.76 -9.66
C LEU A 463 -8.78 -11.36 -9.51
N SER A 464 -8.08 -11.09 -8.40
CA SER A 464 -7.44 -9.80 -8.14
C SER A 464 -6.28 -9.47 -9.10
N ASP A 465 -5.58 -10.48 -9.62
CA ASP A 465 -4.45 -10.26 -10.56
C ASP A 465 -4.81 -10.43 -12.03
N SER A 466 -6.09 -10.70 -12.31
CA SER A 466 -6.55 -10.88 -13.67
C SER A 466 -6.30 -9.61 -14.51
N ARG A 467 -5.73 -9.76 -15.71
CA ARG A 467 -5.48 -8.62 -16.60
C ARG A 467 -6.84 -7.96 -16.91
N PHE A 468 -7.06 -6.78 -16.36
CA PHE A 468 -7.93 -5.81 -16.99
C PHE A 468 -7.14 -5.32 -18.20
N GLY A 469 -7.42 -5.92 -19.36
CA GLY A 469 -6.87 -5.42 -20.62
C GLY A 469 -7.17 -3.93 -20.77
N THR A 470 -6.48 -3.26 -21.67
CA THR A 470 -6.62 -1.82 -21.94
C THR A 470 -7.99 -1.39 -22.49
N GLU A 471 -8.89 -2.35 -22.68
CA GLU A 471 -10.31 -2.13 -22.91
C GLU A 471 -11.06 -2.02 -21.59
N GLN A 472 -11.97 -1.03 -21.50
CA GLN A 472 -12.85 -0.87 -20.34
C GLN A 472 -13.37 -2.24 -19.89
N PRO A 473 -13.21 -2.60 -18.60
CA PRO A 473 -13.70 -3.86 -18.11
C PRO A 473 -15.21 -3.92 -18.34
N SER A 474 -15.64 -4.69 -19.33
CA SER A 474 -17.06 -4.95 -19.54
C SER A 474 -17.56 -5.69 -18.29
N TYR A 475 -18.59 -5.17 -17.62
CA TYR A 475 -19.21 -5.82 -16.46
C TYR A 475 -19.49 -7.31 -16.68
N GLY A 476 -19.80 -7.72 -17.92
CA GLY A 476 -19.96 -9.12 -18.29
C GLY A 476 -18.73 -10.00 -18.03
N ARG A 477 -17.50 -9.51 -18.23
CA ARG A 477 -16.26 -10.25 -17.92
C ARG A 477 -16.08 -10.44 -16.41
N LEU A 478 -16.47 -9.44 -15.59
CA LEU A 478 -16.44 -9.53 -14.13
C LEU A 478 -17.39 -10.62 -13.64
N VAL A 479 -18.65 -10.52 -14.06
CA VAL A 479 -19.69 -11.49 -13.71
C VAL A 479 -19.32 -12.89 -14.19
N ALA A 480 -18.80 -13.05 -15.41
CA ALA A 480 -18.36 -14.35 -15.92
C ALA A 480 -17.23 -14.95 -15.06
N ARG A 481 -16.24 -14.15 -14.66
CA ARG A 481 -15.15 -14.61 -13.79
C ARG A 481 -15.65 -14.98 -12.40
N ALA A 482 -16.57 -14.20 -11.83
CA ALA A 482 -17.19 -14.52 -10.54
C ALA A 482 -18.05 -15.80 -10.62
N ALA A 483 -18.75 -16.01 -11.73
CA ALA A 483 -19.51 -17.23 -12.00
C ALA A 483 -18.60 -18.45 -12.11
N VAL A 484 -17.47 -18.36 -12.85
CA VAL A 484 -16.49 -19.45 -12.92
C VAL A 484 -15.88 -19.75 -11.54
N GLY A 485 -15.49 -18.72 -10.78
CA GLY A 485 -15.01 -18.91 -9.40
C GLY A 485 -16.05 -19.60 -8.51
N SER A 486 -17.32 -19.22 -8.64
CA SER A 486 -18.43 -19.86 -7.95
C SER A 486 -18.61 -21.32 -8.34
N LEU A 487 -18.57 -21.66 -9.63
CA LEU A 487 -18.69 -23.05 -10.08
C LEU A 487 -17.55 -23.93 -9.53
N VAL A 488 -16.32 -23.42 -9.49
CA VAL A 488 -15.19 -24.12 -8.86
C VAL A 488 -15.44 -24.34 -7.36
N MET A 489 -15.97 -23.34 -6.67
CA MET A 489 -16.32 -23.44 -5.25
C MET A 489 -17.50 -24.37 -4.98
N MET A 490 -18.51 -24.40 -5.87
CA MET A 490 -19.61 -25.37 -5.79
C MET A 490 -19.07 -26.79 -5.92
N PHE A 491 -18.18 -27.03 -6.89
CA PHE A 491 -17.56 -28.33 -7.09
C PHE A 491 -16.71 -28.75 -5.88
N ALA A 492 -15.88 -27.84 -5.36
CA ALA A 492 -15.09 -28.08 -4.14
C ALA A 492 -16.00 -28.36 -2.93
N GLY A 493 -17.09 -27.59 -2.77
CA GLY A 493 -18.08 -27.77 -1.71
C GLY A 493 -18.82 -29.10 -1.80
N TYR A 494 -19.16 -29.55 -3.01
CA TYR A 494 -19.74 -30.86 -3.25
C TYR A 494 -18.78 -31.98 -2.84
N LEU A 495 -17.52 -31.93 -3.28
CA LEU A 495 -16.50 -32.93 -2.91
C LEU A 495 -16.25 -32.94 -1.40
N THR A 496 -16.03 -31.78 -0.79
CA THR A 496 -15.80 -31.65 0.64
C THR A 496 -16.98 -32.17 1.47
N SER A 497 -18.23 -31.82 1.10
CA SER A 497 -19.40 -32.31 1.81
C SER A 497 -19.57 -33.83 1.65
N SER A 498 -19.31 -34.38 0.46
CA SER A 498 -19.37 -35.83 0.24
C SER A 498 -18.38 -36.61 1.11
N ILE A 499 -17.20 -36.04 1.38
CA ILE A 499 -16.20 -36.62 2.28
C ILE A 499 -16.64 -36.46 3.75
N ALA A 500 -17.15 -35.29 4.12
CA ALA A 500 -17.57 -35.00 5.49
C ALA A 500 -18.73 -35.90 5.96
N TYR A 501 -19.63 -36.29 5.05
CA TYR A 501 -20.84 -37.07 5.37
C TYR A 501 -20.73 -38.56 5.03
N ARG A 502 -19.52 -39.09 4.88
CA ARG A 502 -19.29 -40.50 4.51
C ARG A 502 -19.95 -41.51 5.45
N ASN A 503 -20.13 -41.15 6.73
CA ASN A 503 -20.75 -41.99 7.75
C ASN A 503 -22.30 -41.96 7.73
N VAL A 504 -22.92 -41.10 6.90
CA VAL A 504 -24.39 -40.97 6.75
C VAL A 504 -24.87 -41.66 5.45
N HIS A 505 -24.00 -42.44 4.79
CA HIS A 505 -24.26 -43.06 3.48
C HIS A 505 -25.44 -44.06 3.45
N ASP A 506 -25.94 -44.50 4.60
CA ASP A 506 -27.11 -45.37 4.68
C ASP A 506 -28.41 -44.72 4.13
N HIS A 507 -28.41 -43.40 3.86
CA HIS A 507 -29.59 -42.64 3.40
C HIS A 507 -29.52 -42.20 1.92
N GLY A 508 -28.63 -42.80 1.12
CA GLY A 508 -28.63 -42.81 -0.36
C GLY A 508 -28.85 -41.48 -1.09
N ALA A 509 -30.11 -41.13 -1.36
CA ALA A 509 -30.46 -39.94 -2.14
C ALA A 509 -30.36 -38.64 -1.33
N ALA A 510 -30.62 -38.68 -0.02
CA ALA A 510 -30.67 -37.48 0.81
C ALA A 510 -29.30 -36.84 1.03
N THR A 511 -28.25 -37.65 1.14
CA THR A 511 -26.86 -37.18 1.21
C THR A 511 -26.45 -36.46 -0.07
N ILE A 512 -26.90 -36.92 -1.24
CA ILE A 512 -26.64 -36.26 -2.53
C ILE A 512 -27.34 -34.90 -2.59
N TYR A 513 -28.63 -34.83 -2.22
CA TYR A 513 -29.37 -33.55 -2.18
C TYR A 513 -28.78 -32.55 -1.19
N MET A 514 -28.32 -33.02 -0.03
CA MET A 514 -27.61 -32.18 0.95
C MET A 514 -26.30 -31.63 0.40
N SER A 515 -25.46 -32.47 -0.19
CA SER A 515 -24.20 -32.03 -0.81
C SER A 515 -24.43 -31.02 -1.94
N LEU A 516 -25.47 -31.21 -2.76
CA LEU A 516 -25.86 -30.25 -3.80
C LEU A 516 -26.36 -28.93 -3.21
N PHE A 517 -27.17 -28.98 -2.16
CA PHE A 517 -27.65 -27.78 -1.47
C PHE A 517 -26.50 -26.96 -0.87
N ILE A 518 -25.60 -27.62 -0.13
CA ILE A 518 -24.40 -26.99 0.45
C ILE A 518 -23.54 -26.39 -0.66
N ALA A 519 -23.30 -27.14 -1.74
CA ALA A 519 -22.57 -26.64 -2.90
C ALA A 519 -23.21 -25.36 -3.46
N ALA A 520 -24.54 -25.34 -3.65
CA ALA A 520 -25.26 -24.18 -4.17
C ALA A 520 -25.14 -22.95 -3.25
N GLN A 521 -25.26 -23.12 -1.93
CA GLN A 521 -25.05 -22.04 -0.96
C GLN A 521 -23.63 -21.48 -1.01
N ILE A 522 -22.63 -22.35 -1.05
CA ILE A 522 -21.21 -21.97 -1.18
C ILE A 522 -20.98 -21.21 -2.49
N GLY A 523 -21.58 -21.68 -3.58
CA GLY A 523 -21.55 -21.02 -4.88
C GLY A 523 -22.11 -19.60 -4.81
N LEU A 524 -23.30 -19.42 -4.23
CA LEU A 524 -23.98 -18.13 -4.10
C LEU A 524 -23.13 -17.12 -3.31
N VAL A 525 -22.63 -17.53 -2.13
CA VAL A 525 -21.78 -16.67 -1.29
C VAL A 525 -20.49 -16.32 -2.02
N THR A 526 -19.89 -17.28 -2.72
CA THR A 526 -18.66 -17.07 -3.50
C THR A 526 -18.87 -16.04 -4.61
N VAL A 527 -19.97 -16.10 -5.37
CA VAL A 527 -20.24 -15.12 -6.44
C VAL A 527 -20.20 -13.71 -5.86
N VAL A 528 -20.94 -13.47 -4.78
CA VAL A 528 -21.05 -12.13 -4.18
C VAL A 528 -19.69 -11.65 -3.68
N LEU A 529 -18.94 -12.49 -2.96
CA LEU A 529 -17.61 -12.12 -2.48
C LEU A 529 -16.64 -11.86 -3.64
N CYS A 530 -16.68 -12.66 -4.70
CA CYS A 530 -15.85 -12.46 -5.89
C CYS A 530 -16.20 -11.16 -6.62
N VAL A 531 -17.48 -10.81 -6.74
CA VAL A 531 -17.92 -9.54 -7.32
C VAL A 531 -17.45 -8.37 -6.47
N VAL A 532 -17.58 -8.44 -5.15
CA VAL A 532 -17.09 -7.40 -4.23
C VAL A 532 -15.57 -7.19 -4.38
N VAL A 533 -14.79 -8.28 -4.40
CA VAL A 533 -13.33 -8.22 -4.59
C VAL A 533 -13.00 -7.59 -5.94
N GLN A 534 -13.61 -8.06 -7.02
CA GLN A 534 -13.33 -7.52 -8.35
C GLN A 534 -13.74 -6.06 -8.52
N MET A 535 -14.90 -5.66 -7.97
CA MET A 535 -15.33 -4.27 -7.98
C MET A 535 -14.35 -3.41 -7.18
N SER A 536 -13.89 -3.88 -6.02
CA SER A 536 -12.88 -3.16 -5.23
C SER A 536 -11.58 -2.95 -6.00
N GLU A 537 -11.10 -3.97 -6.70
CA GLU A 537 -9.89 -3.88 -7.54
C GLU A 537 -10.11 -2.94 -8.73
N LEU A 538 -11.27 -3.00 -9.39
CA LEU A 538 -11.62 -2.13 -10.51
C LEU A 538 -11.66 -0.65 -10.10
N TYR A 539 -12.18 -0.34 -8.92
CA TYR A 539 -12.14 1.03 -8.39
C TYR A 539 -10.71 1.47 -8.03
N THR A 540 -9.88 0.57 -7.50
CA THR A 540 -8.48 0.91 -7.20
C THR A 540 -7.60 1.05 -8.44
N ASP A 541 -7.83 0.23 -9.48
CA ASP A 541 -7.07 0.19 -10.72
C ASP A 541 -7.57 1.21 -11.75
N GLY A 542 -8.88 1.44 -11.83
CA GLY A 542 -9.49 2.44 -12.72
C GLY A 542 -9.00 3.86 -12.41
N ALA A 543 -8.76 4.16 -11.13
CA ALA A 543 -8.11 5.40 -10.71
C ALA A 543 -6.65 5.54 -11.19
N ARG A 544 -5.99 4.43 -11.55
CA ARG A 544 -4.56 4.35 -11.91
C ARG A 544 -4.31 4.16 -13.40
N SER A 545 -5.33 3.92 -14.22
CA SER A 545 -5.12 3.75 -15.65
C SER A 545 -4.61 5.04 -16.29
N PHE A 546 -3.36 5.00 -16.74
CA PHE A 546 -2.71 6.06 -17.50
C PHE A 546 -2.76 5.85 -19.01
N ALA A 547 -3.32 4.72 -19.46
CA ALA A 547 -3.42 4.39 -20.88
C ALA A 547 -4.18 5.48 -21.64
N GLY A 548 -3.59 5.99 -22.71
CA GLY A 548 -4.13 7.08 -23.52
C GLY A 548 -4.10 8.46 -22.87
N LYS A 549 -3.40 8.64 -21.74
CA LYS A 549 -3.27 9.93 -21.05
C LYS A 549 -1.87 10.51 -21.26
N TYR A 550 -1.80 11.83 -21.32
CA TYR A 550 -0.54 12.56 -21.28
C TYR A 550 -0.17 12.83 -19.83
N ILE A 551 1.04 12.48 -19.46
CA ILE A 551 1.59 12.70 -18.13
C ILE A 551 2.76 13.65 -18.25
N GLU A 552 2.75 14.71 -17.47
CA GLU A 552 3.78 15.73 -17.47
C GLU A 552 4.61 15.61 -16.20
N GLY A 553 5.91 15.34 -16.36
CA GLY A 553 6.88 15.35 -15.28
C GLY A 553 7.37 16.76 -15.04
N SER A 554 7.12 17.29 -13.84
CA SER A 554 7.64 18.58 -13.38
C SER A 554 8.57 18.41 -12.20
N THR A 555 9.75 19.01 -12.28
CA THR A 555 10.64 19.22 -11.12
C THR A 555 10.64 20.69 -10.72
N ARG A 556 11.46 21.04 -9.73
CA ARG A 556 11.67 22.43 -9.32
C ARG A 556 12.08 23.34 -10.49
N GLN A 557 12.90 22.85 -11.42
CA GLN A 557 13.41 23.62 -12.57
C GLN A 557 12.34 23.84 -13.65
N GLY A 558 11.14 23.32 -13.44
CA GLY A 558 10.02 23.38 -14.37
C GLY A 558 9.69 22.02 -14.95
N ARG A 559 9.05 22.05 -16.12
CA ARG A 559 8.65 20.84 -16.86
C ARG A 559 9.92 20.18 -17.39
N GLN A 560 10.15 18.93 -16.99
CA GLN A 560 11.31 18.15 -17.44
C GLN A 560 10.99 17.34 -18.69
N PHE A 561 9.84 16.66 -18.70
CA PHE A 561 9.44 15.80 -19.80
C PHE A 561 7.92 15.64 -19.85
N CYS A 562 7.42 15.21 -21.01
CA CYS A 562 6.07 14.70 -21.16
C CYS A 562 6.15 13.24 -21.60
N MET A 563 5.34 12.37 -21.01
CA MET A 563 5.20 10.99 -21.44
C MET A 563 3.76 10.73 -21.89
N PHE A 564 3.64 9.86 -22.90
CA PHE A 564 2.37 9.33 -23.36
C PHE A 564 2.43 7.82 -23.29
N LEU A 565 1.45 7.21 -22.62
CA LEU A 565 1.36 5.77 -22.45
C LEU A 565 0.26 5.24 -23.38
N ASN A 566 0.65 4.64 -24.50
CA ASN A 566 -0.28 4.10 -25.49
C ASN A 566 -1.01 2.87 -24.96
N LYS A 567 -2.22 2.61 -25.47
CA LYS A 567 -3.03 1.45 -25.07
C LYS A 567 -2.46 0.09 -25.51
N ASP A 568 -1.49 0.09 -26.41
CA ASP A 568 -0.78 -1.10 -26.89
C ASP A 568 0.40 -1.50 -25.99
N GLY A 569 0.66 -0.74 -24.91
CA GLY A 569 1.80 -0.97 -24.02
C GLY A 569 3.08 -0.24 -24.44
N THR A 570 3.06 0.56 -25.51
CA THR A 570 4.20 1.42 -25.88
C THR A 570 4.17 2.74 -25.10
N ALA A 571 5.33 3.22 -24.69
CA ALA A 571 5.52 4.49 -24.01
C ALA A 571 6.32 5.43 -24.90
N CYS A 572 5.95 6.70 -24.94
CA CYS A 572 6.69 7.72 -25.68
C CYS A 572 7.09 8.85 -24.72
N LEU A 573 8.39 9.11 -24.63
CA LEU A 573 8.94 10.27 -23.94
C LEU A 573 9.12 11.42 -24.93
N ARG A 574 8.72 12.63 -24.54
CA ARG A 574 8.75 13.84 -25.36
C ARG A 574 9.37 14.99 -24.56
N PRO A 575 9.98 15.97 -25.25
CA PRO A 575 10.53 17.13 -24.56
C PRO A 575 9.39 17.95 -23.92
N PRO A 576 9.71 18.74 -22.88
CA PRO A 576 8.74 19.60 -22.20
C PRO A 576 8.34 20.75 -23.13
N HIS A 577 7.25 20.60 -23.89
CA HIS A 577 6.92 21.54 -24.96
C HIS A 577 6.03 22.71 -24.49
N ARG A 578 6.32 23.93 -25.00
CA ARG A 578 5.52 25.16 -24.79
C ARG A 578 4.43 25.37 -25.86
N GLY A 579 4.46 24.67 -27.00
CA GLY A 579 3.49 24.85 -28.09
C GLY A 579 2.90 23.54 -28.61
N GLY A 580 1.73 23.14 -28.13
CA GLY A 580 0.92 22.04 -28.69
C GLY A 580 1.46 20.60 -28.47
N LEU A 581 0.64 19.72 -27.90
CA LEU A 581 1.03 18.33 -27.57
C LEU A 581 1.26 17.41 -28.79
N LYS A 582 0.86 17.81 -30.00
CA LYS A 582 0.83 16.92 -31.18
C LYS A 582 2.07 16.99 -32.08
N SER A 583 2.94 18.00 -31.96
CA SER A 583 4.05 18.21 -32.93
C SER A 583 5.46 17.97 -32.39
N SER A 584 5.64 17.61 -31.12
CA SER A 584 6.98 17.36 -30.57
C SER A 584 7.51 15.97 -30.95
N ALA A 585 8.76 15.94 -31.44
CA ALA A 585 9.48 14.70 -31.73
C ALA A 585 9.59 13.82 -30.47
N VAL A 586 9.50 12.51 -30.65
CA VAL A 586 9.69 11.52 -29.57
C VAL A 586 11.18 11.43 -29.25
N LEU A 587 11.56 11.69 -27.99
CA LEU A 587 12.94 11.57 -27.50
C LEU A 587 13.33 10.11 -27.29
N CYS A 588 12.42 9.33 -26.70
CA CYS A 588 12.66 7.97 -26.28
C CYS A 588 11.36 7.18 -26.49
N GLN A 589 11.45 5.99 -27.06
CA GLN A 589 10.37 5.01 -27.01
C GLN A 589 10.66 4.01 -25.89
N GLY A 590 9.63 3.31 -25.47
CA GLY A 590 9.76 2.29 -24.44
C GLY A 590 8.52 1.44 -24.37
N ARG A 591 8.51 0.54 -23.39
CA ARG A 591 7.36 -0.30 -23.05
C ARG A 591 6.92 -0.02 -21.64
N TRP A 592 5.62 -0.01 -21.41
CA TRP A 592 5.06 0.15 -20.09
C TRP A 592 4.09 -0.98 -19.78
N GLN A 593 3.96 -1.27 -18.49
CA GLN A 593 3.05 -2.28 -17.98
C GLN A 593 2.47 -1.80 -16.65
N GLN A 594 1.16 -2.03 -16.47
CA GLN A 594 0.50 -1.78 -15.20
C GLN A 594 0.70 -2.97 -14.26
N PHE A 595 1.14 -2.66 -13.05
CA PHE A 595 1.21 -3.57 -11.90
C PHE A 595 0.35 -3.03 -10.74
N PRO A 596 -0.05 -3.89 -9.78
CA PRO A 596 -0.68 -3.43 -8.53
C PRO A 596 0.18 -2.45 -7.72
N GLU A 597 1.50 -2.54 -7.86
CA GLU A 597 2.49 -1.64 -7.24
C GLU A 597 2.50 -0.25 -7.85
N GLY A 598 2.21 -0.14 -9.15
CA GLY A 598 2.37 1.07 -9.94
C GLY A 598 2.49 0.76 -11.44
N THR A 599 2.81 1.77 -12.22
CA THR A 599 3.03 1.63 -13.66
C THR A 599 4.51 1.65 -13.92
N ALA A 600 5.06 0.52 -14.35
CA ALA A 600 6.46 0.42 -14.71
C ALA A 600 6.64 0.77 -16.18
N VAL A 601 7.71 1.49 -16.48
CA VAL A 601 8.11 1.89 -17.83
C VAL A 601 9.57 1.49 -17.99
N LYS A 602 9.89 0.83 -19.10
CA LYS A 602 11.25 0.53 -19.52
C LYS A 602 11.50 1.30 -20.82
N TRP A 603 12.49 2.18 -20.81
CA TRP A 603 12.86 2.99 -21.96
C TRP A 603 13.90 2.27 -22.81
N ASP A 604 13.76 2.38 -24.12
CA ASP A 604 14.71 1.83 -25.08
C ASP A 604 15.96 2.71 -25.09
N ARG A 605 17.13 2.08 -24.96
CA ARG A 605 18.39 2.74 -24.55
C ARG A 605 19.11 3.52 -25.65
N GLU A 606 18.46 3.76 -26.79
CA GLU A 606 19.16 4.17 -28.02
C GLU A 606 19.62 5.63 -28.06
N VAL A 607 19.31 6.46 -27.04
CA VAL A 607 19.66 7.89 -27.07
C VAL A 607 20.27 8.34 -25.72
N ASP A 608 21.46 8.94 -25.77
CA ASP A 608 22.16 9.54 -24.60
C ASP A 608 21.30 10.59 -23.84
N ASP A 609 20.31 11.18 -24.50
CA ASP A 609 19.37 12.15 -23.92
C ASP A 609 18.28 11.54 -23.03
N CYS A 610 18.08 10.20 -23.02
CA CYS A 610 17.14 9.55 -22.09
C CYS A 610 17.64 9.56 -20.63
N ALA A 611 18.86 10.05 -20.36
CA ALA A 611 19.48 10.14 -19.03
C ALA A 611 18.58 10.80 -17.97
N LYS A 612 17.70 11.73 -18.38
CA LYS A 612 16.78 12.43 -17.46
C LYS A 612 15.53 11.63 -17.05
N ALA A 613 15.21 10.55 -17.76
CA ALA A 613 14.09 9.66 -17.47
C ALA A 613 14.53 8.34 -16.78
N GLY A 614 15.83 8.04 -16.80
CA GLY A 614 16.36 6.75 -16.37
C GLY A 614 16.03 5.66 -17.39
N CYS A 615 16.66 4.49 -17.27
CA CYS A 615 16.31 3.34 -18.12
C CYS A 615 14.98 2.70 -17.68
N PHE A 616 14.66 2.83 -16.38
CA PHE A 616 13.47 2.27 -15.77
C PHE A 616 12.72 3.36 -14.99
N GLY A 617 11.42 3.46 -15.20
CA GLY A 617 10.53 4.42 -14.57
C GLY A 617 9.41 3.73 -13.80
N LEU A 618 9.20 4.09 -12.54
CA LEU A 618 8.06 3.62 -11.76
C LEU A 618 7.15 4.79 -11.43
N ILE A 619 5.93 4.75 -11.97
CA ILE A 619 4.88 5.69 -11.63
C ILE A 619 4.07 5.09 -10.49
N SER A 620 4.10 5.74 -9.33
CA SER A 620 3.33 5.32 -8.17
C SER A 620 2.44 6.46 -7.66
N ALA A 621 1.28 6.08 -7.12
CA ALA A 621 0.37 7.03 -6.49
C ALA A 621 0.76 7.24 -5.03
N PHE A 622 0.93 8.51 -4.66
CA PHE A 622 1.22 8.94 -3.31
C PHE A 622 0.20 9.96 -2.79
N GLY A 623 -0.73 9.47 -1.96
CA GLY A 623 -1.86 10.28 -1.50
C GLY A 623 -2.64 10.80 -2.70
N ASP A 624 -2.56 12.11 -2.88
CA ASP A 624 -3.17 12.88 -3.97
C ASP A 624 -2.12 13.40 -4.96
N SER A 625 -0.99 12.72 -5.12
CA SER A 625 0.04 13.09 -6.08
C SER A 625 0.58 11.85 -6.77
N LEU A 626 1.01 12.02 -8.01
CA LEU A 626 1.68 10.96 -8.76
C LEU A 626 3.17 11.27 -8.77
N ILE A 627 3.98 10.24 -8.54
CA ILE A 627 5.43 10.36 -8.49
C ILE A 627 6.01 9.41 -9.53
N TYR A 628 6.99 9.90 -10.29
CA TYR A 628 7.85 9.11 -11.14
C TYR A 628 9.20 8.92 -10.46
N GLU A 629 9.60 7.67 -10.26
CA GLU A 629 10.91 7.28 -9.77
C GLU A 629 11.72 6.71 -10.94
N GLY A 630 12.85 7.33 -11.28
CA GLY A 630 13.71 6.86 -12.35
C GLY A 630 14.96 6.13 -11.83
N TYR A 631 15.31 5.05 -12.49
CA TYR A 631 16.42 4.16 -12.14
C TYR A 631 17.31 3.88 -13.36
N ALA A 632 18.61 3.80 -13.16
CA ALA A 632 19.61 3.55 -14.20
C ALA A 632 19.63 2.09 -14.67
N GLU A 633 19.44 1.13 -13.75
CA GLU A 633 19.65 -0.30 -14.06
C GLU A 633 18.46 -1.20 -13.73
N ARG A 634 17.81 -1.00 -12.58
CA ARG A 634 16.71 -1.84 -12.10
C ARG A 634 15.91 -1.12 -11.01
N PHE A 635 14.69 -1.57 -10.75
CA PHE A 635 13.81 -1.08 -9.68
C PHE A 635 14.26 -1.50 -8.26
N SER A 636 15.57 -1.45 -7.98
CA SER A 636 16.14 -1.75 -6.68
C SER A 636 17.07 -0.64 -6.23
N GLY A 637 16.95 -0.22 -4.97
CA GLY A 637 17.77 0.83 -4.38
C GLY A 637 17.13 2.21 -4.41
N THR A 638 17.95 3.23 -4.22
CA THR A 638 17.51 4.63 -4.22
C THR A 638 17.28 5.08 -5.67
N PRO A 639 16.14 5.68 -6.02
CA PRO A 639 15.94 6.22 -7.35
C PRO A 639 16.97 7.31 -7.64
N ASP A 640 17.50 7.34 -8.87
CA ASP A 640 18.49 8.33 -9.30
C ASP A 640 17.88 9.73 -9.36
N PHE A 641 16.59 9.79 -9.72
CA PHE A 641 15.82 11.01 -9.66
C PHE A 641 14.33 10.73 -9.44
N VAL A 642 13.63 11.73 -8.91
CA VAL A 642 12.21 11.66 -8.54
C VAL A 642 11.48 12.90 -9.05
N VAL A 643 10.34 12.73 -9.71
CA VAL A 643 9.59 13.82 -10.36
C VAL A 643 8.12 13.73 -10.00
N GLN A 644 7.49 14.88 -9.76
CA GLN A 644 6.04 14.94 -9.60
C GLN A 644 5.36 14.89 -10.98
N LEU A 645 4.38 14.02 -11.11
CA LEU A 645 3.61 13.83 -12.34
C LEU A 645 2.27 14.55 -12.26
N ASN A 646 1.92 15.24 -13.33
CA ASN A 646 0.60 15.82 -13.55
C ASN A 646 -0.05 15.12 -14.74
N VAL A 647 -1.20 14.48 -14.51
CA VAL A 647 -1.96 13.83 -15.57
C VAL A 647 -2.87 14.85 -16.22
N ARG A 648 -2.72 15.06 -17.53
CA ARG A 648 -3.61 15.91 -18.31
C ARG A 648 -4.68 15.04 -18.96
N THR A 649 -5.93 15.29 -18.60
CA THR A 649 -7.09 14.74 -19.29
C THR A 649 -7.19 15.36 -20.69
N SER A 650 -7.31 14.52 -21.72
CA SER A 650 -7.43 14.95 -23.12
C SER A 650 -8.50 16.02 -23.37
N ALA A 651 -9.52 16.12 -22.49
CA ALA A 651 -10.59 17.11 -22.59
C ALA A 651 -10.09 18.55 -22.41
N ASP A 652 -9.05 18.78 -21.60
CA ASP A 652 -8.52 20.12 -21.33
C ASP A 652 -7.76 20.72 -22.52
N ALA A 653 -7.44 19.90 -23.54
CA ALA A 653 -6.81 20.37 -24.76
C ALA A 653 -7.80 20.93 -25.79
N SER A 654 -9.12 20.77 -25.58
CA SER A 654 -10.15 21.18 -26.55
C SER A 654 -10.84 22.50 -26.21
N THR A 655 -10.64 23.05 -25.00
CA THR A 655 -11.39 24.23 -24.52
C THR A 655 -10.44 25.43 -24.42
N LYS A 656 -10.67 26.43 -25.27
CA LYS A 656 -9.85 27.64 -25.54
C LYS A 656 -8.73 27.47 -26.58
N GLN A 657 -9.11 27.12 -27.79
CA GLN A 657 -8.45 27.69 -28.95
C GLN A 657 -9.04 29.11 -29.14
N PRO A 658 -8.26 30.20 -29.08
CA PRO A 658 -8.76 31.51 -29.48
C PRO A 658 -9.12 31.47 -30.98
N PRO A 659 -10.16 32.21 -31.41
CA PRO A 659 -10.60 32.18 -32.80
C PRO A 659 -9.43 32.57 -33.73
N PRO A 660 -9.31 31.94 -34.92
CA PRO A 660 -8.27 32.28 -35.87
C PRO A 660 -8.61 33.63 -36.50
N GLY A 661 -7.98 34.68 -36.00
CA GLY A 661 -8.15 36.03 -36.51
C GLY A 661 -6.92 36.86 -36.24
N GLU A 662 -5.91 36.74 -37.11
CA GLU A 662 -5.16 37.86 -37.67
C GLU A 662 -4.12 37.32 -38.67
N THR A 663 -4.47 37.49 -39.94
CA THR A 663 -3.62 37.23 -41.10
C THR A 663 -2.43 38.20 -41.08
N PRO A 664 -1.17 37.75 -41.22
CA PRO A 664 -0.04 38.66 -41.34
C PRO A 664 -0.05 39.41 -42.69
N PRO A 665 0.55 40.61 -42.78
CA PRO A 665 0.47 41.46 -43.95
C PRO A 665 1.16 40.83 -45.16
N LYS A 666 0.44 40.89 -46.28
CA LYS A 666 0.81 40.41 -47.61
C LYS A 666 2.14 41.06 -48.05
N THR A 667 3.21 40.28 -48.12
CA THR A 667 4.47 40.71 -48.75
C THR A 667 4.37 40.49 -50.26
N GLU A 668 4.62 41.55 -51.01
CA GLU A 668 4.59 41.61 -52.48
C GLU A 668 5.75 40.77 -53.08
N PRO A 669 5.53 40.02 -54.19
CA PRO A 669 6.58 39.21 -54.79
C PRO A 669 7.49 40.04 -55.72
N PRO A 670 8.80 39.77 -55.79
CA PRO A 670 9.71 40.46 -56.70
C PRO A 670 9.57 39.95 -58.15
N ALA A 671 9.75 40.88 -59.10
CA ALA A 671 9.63 40.67 -60.53
C ALA A 671 10.64 39.63 -61.11
N PRO A 672 10.29 38.92 -62.19
CA PRO A 672 11.13 37.88 -62.76
C PRO A 672 12.26 38.45 -63.63
N ARG A 673 13.49 37.96 -63.42
CA ARG A 673 14.64 38.19 -64.29
C ARG A 673 14.55 37.31 -65.54
N THR A 674 14.68 37.94 -66.69
CA THR A 674 14.81 37.33 -68.02
C THR A 674 16.19 36.69 -68.20
N SER A 675 16.23 35.47 -68.74
CA SER A 675 17.42 34.75 -69.17
C SER A 675 17.66 34.99 -70.69
N PRO A 676 18.90 35.19 -71.17
CA PRO A 676 19.19 35.22 -72.60
C PRO A 676 19.39 33.83 -73.19
N ALA A 677 18.99 33.72 -74.46
CA ALA A 677 18.91 32.51 -75.27
C ALA A 677 20.28 31.95 -75.70
N GLU A 678 20.38 30.62 -75.67
CA GLU A 678 21.47 29.83 -76.23
C GLU A 678 21.17 29.52 -77.71
N ALA A 679 22.07 29.92 -78.60
CA ALA A 679 22.00 29.67 -80.04
C ALA A 679 22.60 28.29 -80.37
N THR A 680 21.81 27.46 -81.04
CA THR A 680 22.23 26.15 -81.58
C THR A 680 22.60 26.32 -83.06
N THR A 681 23.85 26.04 -83.41
CA THR A 681 24.31 25.97 -84.81
C THR A 681 24.53 24.50 -85.17
N SER A 682 23.65 23.94 -86.01
CA SER A 682 23.87 22.65 -86.69
C SER A 682 24.51 22.88 -88.05
N VAL A 683 25.60 22.19 -88.35
CA VAL A 683 26.11 22.02 -89.72
C VAL A 683 25.83 20.58 -90.14
N ALA A 684 25.05 20.45 -91.20
CA ALA A 684 24.66 19.19 -91.84
C ALA A 684 25.68 18.78 -92.92
N PRO A 685 25.63 17.52 -93.40
CA PRO A 685 26.24 17.13 -94.66
C PRO A 685 25.19 17.10 -95.79
N HIS A 686 25.28 18.04 -96.73
CA HIS A 686 25.46 17.82 -98.18
C HIS A 686 25.36 19.13 -98.96
#